data_AF-A0AAP0QY77-F1
#
_entry.id   AF-A0AAP0QY77-F1
#
_cell.length_a   1.000
_cell.length_b   1.000
_cell.length_c   1.000
_cell.angle_alpha   90.00
_cell.angle_beta   90.00
_cell.angle_gamma   90.00
#
_symmetry.space_group_name_H-M   'P 1'
#
loop_
_entity.id
_entity.type
_entity.pdbx_description
1 polymer ?
#
loop_
_entity_poly.entity_id
_entity_poly.type
_entity_poly.pdbx_seq_one_letter_code
_entity_poly.pdbx_strand_id
1 'polypeptide(L)'
;MLDRLPCDIVLQIFSRLPVESLARVKWVCKALLSLTSGPIVANMLASRGPRILILTPSSGLKSLDCSSKTSFTDEDGLIDLDFPPSHNDIGGENTRRYIRLVGACNGLVGVSLCDCPDKNDRNFFLWNPSTGFHKKLPDFLGGSNEETKYMLGFGYDSTINDYKVIIVRETLLFTDRYFYTNHRYSVLETKTDSWREINYDGYCENHHDYSYLYGALPRGYFLNGVLHWLTSTTILALDLTSEKFSNVPMPKVQDQVNFTTLSVLDGCLCLVSNSSRDDRYVELWTMKEYGAQSSWQKLFRVTENYGEITFNTKLRPLCFTTTGDEEEALFFLDNDDELRSLEGIDCINQSISSTWWVSAPRQSLQSIAGWGLSLRSLSRIRPEANLLNKFLWHNMPRMGGSRCFFISVNSFQAMAAESLQPHVAVLPSPGLGHLIPLLEFAKRLVLNHGVHVSFLVITTNEASAAKDKLLRSLPHGLDVVDLPPVDVSAVTSDDMPVVTRLHAIVEESLSKSLKSVLTELCNPNALVIDLFCTQAFEICSQLSIPTYSFVTTSVHFFAFITYLPTLDREVQGEFVDLPEPIKIPGCPPVRPEDLLDQVRNRKIDEYKFFLLHVSRLPLAAGIFLNSWENLEFVPLKAIGEHSFYLQIPTPPIYPIGPLIKQDEPLSASDDECLAWLDKQPPDSVLFAVPGSGGTLTAEQVTEMAWGLEQSKQRFIWVVRMPSDASASATFFNVGSDVNDPKAYLPEGFLQRTRAQGAGMVVPSWAPQVHILRHPSTGGFLSHCGWNSTLESICHGVPMIAWPLYAEQRMNAAMLTAEETGVAVKPEIEPGKKVIGREEIERVVRFVMESEEGKVMRRRVQELKESASRELGDGGSSSDSLASFIKKCKHRSSSNVEVTL
;
A
#
# COMPACT_ATOMS: atom_id res chain seq x y z
N MET A 1 -36.37 14.02 22.33
CA MET A 1 -35.35 14.55 21.39
C MET A 1 -35.33 13.75 20.08
N LEU A 2 -35.45 12.41 20.14
CA LEU A 2 -35.53 11.54 18.96
C LEU A 2 -36.77 11.74 18.08
N ASP A 3 -37.92 12.13 18.65
CA ASP A 3 -39.16 12.36 17.87
C ASP A 3 -39.13 13.61 16.96
N ARG A 4 -37.99 14.33 16.92
CA ARG A 4 -37.78 15.53 16.09
C ARG A 4 -36.76 15.33 14.97
N LEU A 5 -36.13 14.16 14.89
CA LEU A 5 -35.15 13.82 13.85
C LEU A 5 -35.80 12.89 12.82
N PRO A 6 -35.59 13.11 11.51
CA PRO A 6 -36.09 12.19 10.50
C PRO A 6 -35.37 10.83 10.59
N CYS A 7 -36.11 9.75 10.29
CA CYS A 7 -35.70 8.35 10.56
C CYS A 7 -34.37 7.98 9.89
N ASP A 8 -34.10 8.51 8.71
CA ASP A 8 -32.85 8.35 7.95
C ASP A 8 -31.61 8.87 8.70
N ILE A 9 -31.72 10.00 9.37
CA ILE A 9 -30.64 10.55 10.22
C ILE A 9 -30.44 9.68 11.45
N VAL A 10 -31.53 9.21 12.09
CA VAL A 10 -31.43 8.28 13.23
C VAL A 10 -30.75 6.98 12.83
N LEU A 11 -31.05 6.48 11.63
CA LEU A 11 -30.43 5.31 11.04
C LEU A 11 -28.93 5.54 10.74
N GLN A 12 -28.54 6.69 10.19
CA GLN A 12 -27.11 7.03 10.01
C GLN A 12 -26.35 7.21 11.33
N ILE A 13 -27.02 7.69 12.39
CA ILE A 13 -26.40 7.76 13.71
C ILE A 13 -26.19 6.34 14.25
N PHE A 14 -27.18 5.46 14.14
CA PHE A 14 -27.07 4.08 14.60
C PHE A 14 -26.05 3.27 13.81
N SER A 15 -25.91 3.54 12.50
CA SER A 15 -24.88 2.91 11.66
C SER A 15 -23.46 3.20 12.12
N ARG A 16 -23.23 4.26 12.90
CA ARG A 16 -21.91 4.70 13.39
C ARG A 16 -21.64 4.33 14.85
N LEU A 17 -22.62 3.79 15.58
CA LEU A 17 -22.45 3.41 17.00
C LEU A 17 -21.89 1.99 17.15
N PRO A 18 -20.97 1.73 18.11
CA PRO A 18 -20.55 0.38 18.45
C PRO A 18 -21.74 -0.55 18.74
N VAL A 19 -21.64 -1.83 18.38
CA VAL A 19 -22.74 -2.81 18.55
C VAL A 19 -23.19 -2.90 20.01
N GLU A 20 -22.24 -2.81 20.95
CA GLU A 20 -22.52 -2.78 22.38
C GLU A 20 -23.33 -1.53 22.79
N SER A 21 -23.03 -0.37 22.21
CA SER A 21 -23.80 0.86 22.41
C SER A 21 -25.21 0.74 21.84
N LEU A 22 -25.39 0.12 20.67
CA LEU A 22 -26.71 -0.15 20.09
C LEU A 22 -27.53 -1.15 20.93
N ALA A 23 -26.88 -2.15 21.51
CA ALA A 23 -27.52 -3.09 22.43
C ALA A 23 -28.01 -2.39 23.69
N ARG A 24 -27.26 -1.41 24.21
CA ARG A 24 -27.67 -0.59 25.36
C ARG A 24 -28.83 0.36 25.03
N VAL A 25 -28.90 0.87 23.79
CA VAL A 25 -29.98 1.75 23.30
C VAL A 25 -31.37 1.06 23.32
N LYS A 26 -31.41 -0.27 23.20
CA LYS A 26 -32.65 -1.08 23.30
C LYS A 26 -33.39 -0.90 24.63
N TRP A 27 -32.66 -0.60 25.70
CA TRP A 27 -33.19 -0.51 27.06
C TRP A 27 -33.68 0.90 27.43
N VAL A 28 -33.53 1.87 26.52
CA VAL A 28 -33.81 3.28 26.79
C VAL A 28 -35.29 3.61 26.63
N CYS A 29 -35.95 3.18 25.56
CA CYS A 29 -37.40 3.33 25.39
C CYS A 29 -38.00 2.37 24.34
N LYS A 30 -39.33 2.20 24.35
CA LYS A 30 -40.07 1.33 23.42
C LYS A 30 -39.88 1.70 21.94
N ALA A 31 -39.77 3.00 21.63
CA ALA A 31 -39.54 3.47 20.26
C ALA A 31 -38.15 3.07 19.75
N LEU A 32 -37.12 3.22 20.60
CA LEU A 32 -35.74 2.81 20.30
C LEU A 32 -35.59 1.29 20.19
N LEU A 33 -36.28 0.54 21.05
CA LEU A 33 -36.37 -0.91 20.95
C LEU A 33 -37.00 -1.32 19.60
N SER A 34 -38.10 -0.68 19.19
CA SER A 34 -38.75 -0.96 17.91
C SER A 34 -37.87 -0.59 16.71
N LEU A 35 -37.09 0.49 16.80
CA LEU A 35 -36.22 0.94 15.71
C LEU A 35 -34.98 0.04 15.55
N THR A 36 -34.33 -0.33 16.66
CA THR A 36 -33.14 -1.19 16.68
C THR A 36 -33.42 -2.66 16.43
N SER A 37 -34.65 -3.12 16.69
CA SER A 37 -35.13 -4.45 16.30
C SER A 37 -35.79 -4.46 14.90
N GLY A 38 -35.79 -3.33 14.20
CA GLY A 38 -36.33 -3.21 12.86
C GLY A 38 -35.40 -3.80 11.78
N PRO A 39 -35.95 -4.30 10.66
CA PRO A 39 -35.18 -4.96 9.60
C PRO A 39 -34.10 -4.08 8.97
N ILE A 40 -34.28 -2.76 8.97
CA ILE A 40 -33.32 -1.80 8.41
C ILE A 40 -32.03 -1.74 9.25
N VAL A 41 -32.14 -1.69 10.58
CA VAL A 41 -30.97 -1.69 11.48
C VAL A 41 -30.30 -3.07 11.48
N ALA A 42 -31.08 -4.15 11.40
CA ALA A 42 -30.55 -5.50 11.26
C ALA A 42 -29.71 -5.67 9.98
N ASN A 43 -30.21 -5.21 8.83
CA ASN A 43 -29.48 -5.25 7.56
C ASN A 43 -28.21 -4.37 7.58
N MET A 44 -28.27 -3.22 8.23
CA MET A 44 -27.13 -2.32 8.42
C MET A 44 -26.06 -2.89 9.38
N LEU A 45 -26.45 -3.70 10.35
CA LEU A 45 -25.52 -4.44 11.22
C LEU A 45 -24.90 -5.63 10.48
N ALA A 46 -25.66 -6.28 9.59
CA ALA A 46 -25.17 -7.34 8.72
C ALA A 46 -24.16 -6.83 7.66
N SER A 47 -24.17 -5.53 7.34
CA SER A 47 -23.21 -4.90 6.43
C SER A 47 -21.96 -4.33 7.11
N ARG A 48 -21.73 -4.63 8.40
CA ARG A 48 -20.47 -4.29 9.09
C ARG A 48 -19.41 -5.35 8.81
N GLY A 49 -18.13 -4.97 8.93
CA GLY A 49 -16.98 -5.81 8.55
C GLY A 49 -17.01 -7.24 9.12
N PRO A 50 -16.33 -8.19 8.45
CA PRO A 50 -16.48 -9.62 8.73
C PRO A 50 -15.96 -9.97 10.13
N ARG A 51 -16.76 -10.74 10.88
CA ARG A 51 -16.36 -11.39 12.13
C ARG A 51 -16.34 -12.89 11.93
N ILE A 52 -15.31 -13.55 12.43
CA ILE A 52 -15.20 -15.01 12.36
C ILE A 52 -15.94 -15.62 13.54
N LEU A 53 -16.71 -16.67 13.28
CA LEU A 53 -17.24 -17.57 14.30
C LEU A 53 -16.46 -18.88 14.31
N ILE A 54 -15.90 -19.22 15.47
CA ILE A 54 -15.07 -20.40 15.68
C ILE A 54 -15.79 -21.34 16.65
N LEU A 55 -16.00 -22.59 16.25
CA LEU A 55 -16.55 -23.64 17.12
C LEU A 55 -15.41 -24.42 17.79
N THR A 56 -15.24 -24.28 19.10
CA THR A 56 -14.13 -24.99 19.78
C THR A 56 -14.54 -26.39 20.24
N PRO A 57 -13.60 -27.36 20.32
CA PRO A 57 -13.88 -28.70 20.84
C PRO A 57 -14.49 -28.69 22.26
N SER A 58 -14.22 -27.64 23.03
CA SER A 58 -14.87 -27.32 24.29
C SER A 58 -16.26 -26.70 24.11
N SER A 59 -17.15 -27.36 23.36
CA SER A 59 -18.61 -27.12 23.29
C SER A 59 -19.12 -25.67 23.09
N GLY A 60 -18.27 -24.71 22.72
CA GLY A 60 -18.59 -23.28 22.75
C GLY A 60 -18.24 -22.57 21.45
N LEU A 61 -19.03 -21.55 21.11
CA LEU A 61 -18.79 -20.70 19.95
C LEU A 61 -18.06 -19.42 20.38
N LYS A 62 -17.04 -19.05 19.62
CA LYS A 62 -16.23 -17.85 19.85
C LYS A 62 -16.35 -16.91 18.66
N SER A 63 -16.35 -15.60 18.91
CA SER A 63 -16.17 -14.60 17.86
C SER A 63 -14.75 -14.06 17.90
N LEU A 64 -14.18 -13.86 16.72
CA LEU A 64 -12.94 -13.10 16.54
C LEU A 64 -13.24 -11.84 15.71
N ASP A 65 -12.80 -10.69 16.21
CA ASP A 65 -12.89 -9.41 15.50
C ASP A 65 -11.57 -9.11 14.79
N CYS A 66 -11.61 -9.26 13.48
CA CYS A 66 -10.46 -9.19 12.60
C CYS A 66 -9.95 -7.74 12.45
N SER A 67 -10.73 -6.72 12.80
CA SER A 67 -10.32 -5.32 12.61
C SER A 67 -9.22 -4.81 13.56
N SER A 68 -8.59 -5.65 14.38
CA SER A 68 -7.76 -5.18 15.50
C SER A 68 -6.34 -5.73 15.63
N LYS A 69 -5.94 -6.87 15.04
CA LYS A 69 -4.57 -7.41 15.19
C LYS A 69 -4.18 -8.34 14.04
N THR A 70 -2.92 -8.24 13.60
CA THR A 70 -2.27 -9.04 12.54
C THR A 70 -1.39 -10.17 13.08
N SER A 71 -1.58 -10.62 14.33
CA SER A 71 -0.84 -11.77 14.84
C SER A 71 -1.63 -12.55 15.90
N PHE A 72 -1.55 -13.86 15.80
CA PHE A 72 -2.23 -14.79 16.69
C PHE A 72 -1.31 -15.20 17.83
N THR A 73 -1.74 -14.89 19.05
CA THR A 73 -1.25 -15.55 20.25
C THR A 73 -2.46 -16.05 21.01
N ASP A 74 -2.34 -17.20 21.70
CA ASP A 74 -3.43 -17.94 22.35
C ASP A 74 -4.29 -17.12 23.34
N GLU A 75 -3.87 -15.90 23.71
CA GLU A 75 -4.50 -15.08 24.74
C GLU A 75 -5.14 -13.78 24.25
N ASP A 76 -5.04 -13.42 22.96
CA ASP A 76 -5.45 -12.10 22.47
C ASP A 76 -6.61 -12.18 21.45
N GLY A 77 -7.85 -11.95 21.92
CA GLY A 77 -8.95 -11.46 21.06
C GLY A 77 -10.14 -12.39 20.83
N LEU A 78 -10.14 -13.62 21.35
CA LEU A 78 -11.31 -14.50 21.28
C LEU A 78 -12.36 -14.08 22.32
N ILE A 79 -13.55 -13.73 21.84
CA ILE A 79 -14.70 -13.43 22.68
C ILE A 79 -15.56 -14.68 22.72
N ASP A 80 -15.72 -15.29 23.90
CA ASP A 80 -16.73 -16.33 24.09
C ASP A 80 -18.11 -15.71 23.84
N LEU A 81 -18.85 -16.31 22.91
CA LEU A 81 -20.21 -15.89 22.63
C LEU A 81 -21.14 -16.63 23.58
N ASP A 82 -21.83 -15.86 24.41
CA ASP A 82 -22.96 -16.37 25.17
C ASP A 82 -24.09 -16.71 24.19
N PHE A 83 -24.06 -17.92 23.62
CA PHE A 83 -25.18 -18.46 22.85
C PHE A 83 -26.28 -18.88 23.82
N PRO A 84 -27.45 -18.22 23.83
CA PRO A 84 -28.60 -18.70 24.57
C PRO A 84 -29.38 -19.65 23.64
N PRO A 85 -29.72 -20.84 24.11
CA PRO A 85 -30.45 -21.06 25.34
C PRO A 85 -29.57 -21.30 26.56
N SER A 86 -29.93 -20.69 27.69
CA SER A 86 -29.41 -21.12 28.99
C SER A 86 -29.79 -22.58 29.24
N HIS A 87 -29.07 -23.30 30.09
CA HIS A 87 -29.41 -24.68 30.49
C HIS A 87 -30.90 -24.87 30.86
N ASN A 88 -31.61 -23.79 31.22
CA ASN A 88 -33.00 -23.76 31.62
C ASN A 88 -34.02 -23.66 30.46
N ASP A 89 -33.64 -23.16 29.28
CA ASP A 89 -34.60 -22.87 28.20
C ASP A 89 -35.03 -24.10 27.38
N ILE A 90 -34.39 -25.26 27.57
CA ILE A 90 -34.65 -26.48 26.78
C ILE A 90 -35.24 -27.64 27.61
N GLY A 91 -35.18 -27.59 28.94
CA GLY A 91 -35.71 -28.66 29.80
C GLY A 91 -34.92 -29.98 29.66
N GLY A 92 -34.12 -30.32 30.68
CA GLY A 92 -33.45 -31.63 30.77
C GLY A 92 -32.15 -31.55 31.56
N GLU A 93 -31.96 -32.50 32.48
CA GLU A 93 -30.83 -32.56 33.41
C GLU A 93 -29.48 -32.83 32.70
N ASN A 94 -28.49 -31.98 32.97
CA ASN A 94 -27.05 -32.28 33.14
C ASN A 94 -26.32 -33.20 32.13
N THR A 95 -26.72 -33.28 30.86
CA THR A 95 -25.92 -33.91 29.80
C THR A 95 -25.07 -32.89 29.04
N ARG A 96 -23.81 -33.25 28.72
CA ARG A 96 -22.97 -32.48 27.77
C ARG A 96 -23.70 -32.43 26.42
N ARG A 97 -24.15 -31.26 26.01
CA ARG A 97 -24.85 -31.05 24.73
C ARG A 97 -23.89 -30.50 23.68
N TYR A 98 -24.06 -30.92 22.44
CA TYR A 98 -23.24 -30.52 21.30
C TYR A 98 -23.97 -29.47 20.47
N ILE A 99 -23.25 -28.43 20.07
CA ILE A 99 -23.76 -27.36 19.19
C ILE A 99 -23.32 -27.69 17.76
N ARG A 100 -24.27 -27.71 16.82
CA ARG A 100 -23.98 -27.86 15.39
C ARG A 100 -24.42 -26.64 14.61
N LEU A 101 -23.62 -26.26 13.62
CA LEU A 101 -23.98 -25.23 12.64
C LEU A 101 -24.84 -25.86 11.54
N VAL A 102 -26.03 -25.29 11.34
CA VAL A 102 -26.97 -25.63 10.25
C VAL A 102 -26.60 -24.86 8.99
N GLY A 103 -26.11 -23.63 9.15
CA GLY A 103 -25.65 -22.73 8.09
C GLY A 103 -25.64 -21.29 8.57
N ALA A 104 -25.18 -20.37 7.72
CA ALA A 104 -25.20 -18.94 8.00
C ALA A 104 -25.60 -18.15 6.75
N CYS A 105 -26.40 -17.11 6.92
CA CYS A 105 -26.72 -16.15 5.86
C CYS A 105 -27.15 -14.81 6.46
N ASN A 106 -26.82 -13.69 5.81
CA ASN A 106 -27.21 -12.33 6.20
C ASN A 106 -26.93 -11.97 7.69
N GLY A 107 -25.82 -12.47 8.25
CA GLY A 107 -25.44 -12.25 9.64
C GLY A 107 -26.25 -13.03 10.68
N LEU A 108 -27.15 -13.93 10.24
CA LEU A 108 -27.82 -14.91 11.08
C LEU A 108 -27.16 -16.28 10.94
N VAL A 109 -27.17 -17.01 12.04
CA VAL A 109 -26.62 -18.36 12.14
C VAL A 109 -27.76 -19.30 12.53
N GLY A 110 -27.97 -20.32 11.71
CA GLY A 110 -28.79 -21.46 12.09
C GLY A 110 -27.94 -22.42 12.92
N VAL A 111 -28.42 -22.79 14.10
CA VAL A 111 -27.76 -23.78 14.96
C VAL A 111 -28.75 -24.85 15.40
N SER A 112 -28.24 -26.05 15.61
CA SER A 112 -29.00 -27.13 16.24
C SER A 112 -28.28 -27.61 17.49
N LEU A 113 -29.06 -28.13 18.43
CA LEU A 113 -28.55 -28.73 19.66
C LEU A 113 -28.92 -30.21 19.71
N CYS A 114 -27.91 -31.05 19.97
CA CYS A 114 -28.10 -32.48 20.16
C CYS A 114 -27.48 -32.98 21.47
N ASP A 115 -28.09 -34.04 22.02
CA ASP A 115 -27.60 -34.69 23.24
C ASP A 115 -26.42 -35.66 22.96
N CYS A 116 -26.19 -36.04 21.68
CA CYS A 116 -25.00 -36.78 21.28
C CYS A 116 -24.66 -36.60 19.77
N PRO A 117 -23.39 -36.83 19.36
CA PRO A 117 -22.91 -36.67 17.98
C PRO A 117 -23.58 -37.62 16.97
N ASP A 118 -24.19 -38.70 17.43
CA ASP A 118 -24.84 -39.68 16.54
C ASP A 118 -26.36 -39.58 16.51
N LYS A 119 -26.97 -38.68 17.31
CA LYS A 119 -28.43 -38.51 17.33
C LYS A 119 -28.90 -37.32 16.52
N ASN A 120 -30.14 -37.49 16.12
CA ASN A 120 -30.95 -36.58 15.35
C ASN A 120 -31.26 -35.28 16.11
N ASP A 121 -31.01 -34.16 15.44
CA ASP A 121 -31.23 -32.82 15.96
C ASP A 121 -32.71 -32.55 16.14
N ARG A 122 -33.12 -32.19 17.36
CA ARG A 122 -34.54 -31.89 17.66
C ARG A 122 -34.81 -30.41 17.89
N ASN A 123 -33.79 -29.66 18.29
CA ASN A 123 -33.93 -28.26 18.65
C ASN A 123 -33.13 -27.41 17.66
N PHE A 124 -33.82 -26.59 16.88
CA PHE A 124 -33.21 -25.65 15.95
C PHE A 124 -33.39 -24.22 16.45
N PHE A 125 -32.37 -23.38 16.27
CA PHE A 125 -32.39 -21.98 16.65
C PHE A 125 -31.86 -21.13 15.50
N LEU A 126 -32.50 -19.98 15.29
CA LEU A 126 -31.88 -18.87 14.60
C LEU A 126 -31.23 -17.99 15.64
N TRP A 127 -30.01 -17.58 15.37
CA TRP A 127 -29.28 -16.73 16.28
C TRP A 127 -28.51 -15.65 15.56
N ASN A 128 -28.53 -14.46 16.13
CA ASN A 128 -27.77 -13.31 15.68
C ASN A 128 -26.63 -13.09 16.69
N PRO A 129 -25.39 -13.50 16.36
CA PRO A 129 -24.25 -13.38 17.27
C PRO A 129 -23.96 -11.94 17.68
N SER A 130 -24.23 -10.98 16.79
CA SER A 130 -23.97 -9.55 17.02
C SER A 130 -24.94 -8.94 18.04
N THR A 131 -26.15 -9.46 18.16
CA THR A 131 -27.18 -8.90 19.06
C THR A 131 -27.50 -9.80 20.25
N GLY A 132 -26.99 -11.05 20.26
CA GLY A 132 -27.35 -12.08 21.23
C GLY A 132 -28.78 -12.61 21.09
N PHE A 133 -29.57 -12.06 20.16
CA PHE A 133 -30.96 -12.48 19.96
C PHE A 133 -31.00 -13.86 19.32
N HIS A 134 -31.82 -14.74 19.87
CA HIS A 134 -32.10 -16.05 19.32
C HIS A 134 -33.60 -16.29 19.27
N LYS A 135 -34.03 -17.10 18.30
CA LYS A 135 -35.40 -17.60 18.15
C LYS A 135 -35.32 -19.12 18.11
N LYS A 136 -35.98 -19.79 19.05
CA LYS A 136 -36.23 -21.23 18.93
C LYS A 136 -37.19 -21.46 17.76
N LEU A 137 -36.82 -22.34 16.84
CA LEU A 137 -37.65 -22.77 15.74
C LEU A 137 -38.51 -23.98 16.17
N PRO A 138 -39.66 -24.21 15.53
CA PRO A 138 -40.51 -25.36 15.81
C PRO A 138 -39.75 -26.68 15.73
N ASP A 139 -39.90 -27.51 16.77
CA ASP A 139 -39.28 -28.83 16.80
C ASP A 139 -39.75 -29.65 15.59
N PHE A 140 -38.80 -30.30 14.92
CA PHE A 140 -39.14 -31.16 13.79
C PHE A 140 -39.63 -32.51 14.29
N LEU A 141 -40.95 -32.74 14.23
CA LEU A 141 -41.60 -33.97 14.73
C LEU A 141 -41.59 -35.15 13.72
N GLY A 142 -40.83 -35.04 12.63
CA GLY A 142 -40.97 -35.90 11.44
C GLY A 142 -40.19 -37.22 11.42
N GLY A 143 -39.64 -37.74 12.54
CA GLY A 143 -38.83 -38.97 12.51
C GLY A 143 -39.10 -39.91 13.68
N SER A 144 -39.29 -41.21 13.41
CA SER A 144 -39.20 -42.26 14.43
C SER A 144 -37.75 -42.35 14.91
N ASN A 145 -37.55 -42.47 16.22
CA ASN A 145 -36.24 -42.71 16.80
C ASN A 145 -35.74 -44.06 16.31
N GLU A 146 -34.73 -44.07 15.42
CA GLU A 146 -33.51 -44.87 15.57
C GLU A 146 -32.63 -44.93 14.30
N GLU A 147 -33.12 -44.61 13.09
CA GLU A 147 -32.32 -44.89 11.86
C GLU A 147 -32.34 -43.82 10.74
N THR A 148 -32.85 -42.61 10.98
CA THR A 148 -32.94 -41.57 9.93
C THR A 148 -31.71 -40.63 9.96
N LYS A 149 -30.95 -40.51 8.87
CA LYS A 149 -29.92 -39.47 8.72
C LYS A 149 -30.51 -38.19 8.10
N TYR A 150 -30.01 -37.02 8.50
CA TYR A 150 -30.47 -35.73 7.95
C TYR A 150 -29.37 -34.96 7.22
N MET A 151 -29.66 -34.39 6.05
CA MET A 151 -28.92 -33.20 5.59
C MET A 151 -29.62 -31.95 6.08
N LEU A 152 -28.84 -30.94 6.45
CA LEU A 152 -29.34 -29.69 6.98
C LEU A 152 -28.89 -28.53 6.09
N GLY A 153 -29.71 -27.49 5.97
CA GLY A 153 -29.33 -26.25 5.30
C GLY A 153 -30.13 -25.07 5.82
N PHE A 154 -29.48 -23.89 5.82
CA PHE A 154 -30.10 -22.63 6.20
C PHE A 154 -29.77 -21.56 5.17
N GLY A 155 -30.81 -20.90 4.65
CA GLY A 155 -30.63 -19.85 3.65
C GLY A 155 -31.80 -18.88 3.59
N TYR A 156 -31.69 -17.92 2.69
CA TYR A 156 -32.62 -16.80 2.57
C TYR A 156 -33.30 -16.80 1.18
N ASP A 157 -34.63 -16.71 1.18
CA ASP A 157 -35.45 -16.53 -0.01
C ASP A 157 -35.82 -15.04 -0.12
N SER A 158 -35.20 -14.35 -1.08
CA SER A 158 -35.38 -12.92 -1.30
C SER A 158 -36.77 -12.56 -1.83
N THR A 159 -37.49 -13.49 -2.45
CA THR A 159 -38.78 -13.21 -3.09
C THR A 159 -39.92 -13.12 -2.08
N ILE A 160 -39.93 -14.01 -1.09
CA ILE A 160 -40.85 -13.97 0.03
C ILE A 160 -40.26 -13.24 1.25
N ASN A 161 -39.00 -12.79 1.14
CA ASN A 161 -38.24 -12.11 2.18
C ASN A 161 -38.26 -12.89 3.50
N ASP A 162 -38.03 -14.20 3.44
CA ASP A 162 -38.07 -15.11 4.58
C ASP A 162 -36.86 -16.05 4.56
N TYR A 163 -36.47 -16.53 5.73
CA TYR A 163 -35.46 -17.56 5.86
C TYR A 163 -36.11 -18.93 5.79
N LYS A 164 -35.37 -19.89 5.22
CA LYS A 164 -35.78 -21.28 5.10
C LYS A 164 -34.76 -22.18 5.78
N VAL A 165 -35.25 -23.13 6.57
CA VAL A 165 -34.46 -24.26 7.07
C VAL A 165 -34.87 -25.50 6.29
N ILE A 166 -33.90 -26.19 5.71
CA ILE A 166 -34.10 -27.40 4.94
C ILE A 166 -33.60 -28.59 5.73
N ILE A 167 -34.45 -29.60 5.87
CA ILE A 167 -34.11 -30.92 6.40
C ILE A 167 -34.36 -31.94 5.31
N VAL A 168 -33.33 -32.67 4.93
CA VAL A 168 -33.46 -33.81 4.02
C VAL A 168 -33.33 -35.09 4.82
N ARG A 169 -34.43 -35.83 4.92
CA ARG A 169 -34.47 -37.15 5.56
C ARG A 169 -34.05 -38.23 4.60
N GLU A 170 -33.18 -39.11 5.06
CA GLU A 170 -32.94 -40.40 4.43
C GLU A 170 -33.50 -41.52 5.32
N THR A 171 -34.47 -42.28 4.80
CA THR A 171 -35.01 -43.47 5.47
C THR A 171 -34.50 -44.71 4.76
N LEU A 172 -33.83 -45.59 5.50
CA LEU A 172 -33.43 -46.92 5.04
C LEU A 172 -34.64 -47.85 5.12
N LEU A 173 -35.05 -48.43 4.00
CA LEU A 173 -36.08 -49.48 3.96
C LEU A 173 -35.40 -50.83 3.69
N PHE A 174 -35.49 -51.73 4.67
CA PHE A 174 -35.01 -53.10 4.53
C PHE A 174 -36.09 -53.98 3.89
N THR A 175 -35.78 -54.61 2.77
CA THR A 175 -36.55 -55.74 2.22
C THR A 175 -35.63 -56.95 2.04
N ASP A 176 -36.17 -58.17 2.09
CA ASP A 176 -35.40 -59.42 2.11
C ASP A 176 -34.42 -59.63 0.93
N ARG A 177 -34.42 -58.76 -0.10
CA ARG A 177 -33.51 -58.86 -1.26
C ARG A 177 -32.94 -57.54 -1.81
N TYR A 178 -33.38 -56.37 -1.33
CA TYR A 178 -32.92 -55.08 -1.85
C TYR A 178 -32.96 -53.99 -0.76
N PHE A 179 -31.96 -53.09 -0.81
CA PHE A 179 -31.91 -51.86 -0.02
C PHE A 179 -32.48 -50.71 -0.87
N TYR A 180 -33.48 -49.99 -0.37
CA TYR A 180 -33.94 -48.76 -1.01
C TYR A 180 -33.93 -47.60 0.00
N THR A 181 -33.41 -46.44 -0.42
CA THR A 181 -33.45 -45.20 0.36
C THR A 181 -34.67 -44.39 -0.07
N ASN A 182 -35.46 -43.90 0.90
CA ASN A 182 -36.52 -42.93 0.64
C ASN A 182 -36.08 -41.57 1.16
N HIS A 183 -36.04 -40.57 0.28
CA HIS A 183 -35.67 -39.21 0.63
C HIS A 183 -36.91 -38.34 0.80
N ARG A 184 -37.05 -37.71 1.97
CA ARG A 184 -38.10 -36.73 2.21
C ARG A 184 -37.50 -35.37 2.52
N TYR A 185 -37.91 -34.37 1.75
CA TYR A 185 -37.43 -33.01 1.87
C TYR A 185 -38.45 -32.20 2.62
N SER A 186 -38.03 -31.58 3.72
CA SER A 186 -38.89 -30.75 4.56
C SER A 186 -38.30 -29.35 4.66
N VAL A 187 -39.14 -28.36 4.42
CA VAL A 187 -38.80 -26.94 4.52
C VAL A 187 -39.59 -26.31 5.65
N LEU A 188 -38.90 -25.54 6.47
CA LEU A 188 -39.47 -24.65 7.46
C LEU A 188 -39.33 -23.21 6.97
N GLU A 189 -40.44 -22.50 6.88
CA GLU A 189 -40.48 -21.06 6.65
C GLU A 189 -40.55 -20.33 7.99
N THR A 190 -39.61 -19.41 8.24
CA THR A 190 -39.43 -18.84 9.59
C THR A 190 -40.47 -17.79 9.97
N LYS A 191 -41.23 -17.24 9.00
CA LYS A 191 -42.39 -16.38 9.26
C LYS A 191 -43.63 -17.16 9.67
N THR A 192 -43.86 -18.33 9.07
CA THR A 192 -45.05 -19.15 9.33
C THR A 192 -44.82 -20.13 10.47
N ASP A 193 -43.56 -20.39 10.84
CA ASP A 193 -43.17 -21.37 11.85
C ASP A 193 -43.83 -22.74 11.57
N SER A 194 -43.91 -23.11 10.28
CA SER A 194 -44.55 -24.34 9.83
C SER A 194 -43.65 -25.16 8.93
N TRP A 195 -43.59 -26.46 9.21
CA TRP A 195 -42.90 -27.44 8.38
C TRP A 195 -43.83 -27.93 7.27
N ARG A 196 -43.32 -27.99 6.04
CA ARG A 196 -44.00 -28.66 4.92
C ARG A 196 -43.04 -29.55 4.14
N GLU A 197 -43.58 -30.58 3.50
CA GLU A 197 -42.81 -31.43 2.59
C GLU A 197 -42.75 -30.80 1.19
N ILE A 198 -41.61 -30.93 0.53
CA ILE A 198 -41.43 -30.59 -0.89
C ILE A 198 -41.14 -31.87 -1.68
N ASN A 199 -41.71 -31.96 -2.88
CA ASN A 199 -41.50 -33.10 -3.75
C ASN A 199 -40.17 -32.96 -4.48
N TYR A 200 -39.43 -34.06 -4.55
CA TYR A 200 -38.25 -34.19 -5.39
C TYR A 200 -38.52 -35.29 -6.42
N ASP A 201 -38.68 -34.89 -7.69
CA ASP A 201 -39.01 -35.81 -8.78
C ASP A 201 -37.75 -36.44 -9.42
N GLY A 202 -36.55 -36.17 -8.86
CA GLY A 202 -35.28 -36.65 -9.40
C GLY A 202 -34.90 -38.05 -8.91
N TYR A 203 -34.47 -38.91 -9.83
CA TYR A 203 -33.82 -40.18 -9.50
C TYR A 203 -32.32 -39.89 -9.29
N CYS A 204 -31.84 -39.89 -8.05
CA CYS A 204 -30.41 -39.84 -7.78
C CYS A 204 -29.84 -41.25 -7.85
N GLU A 205 -29.23 -41.60 -8.98
CA GLU A 205 -28.43 -42.82 -9.10
C GLU A 205 -27.30 -42.79 -8.06
N ASN A 206 -27.38 -43.66 -7.04
CA ASN A 206 -26.35 -43.96 -6.04
C ASN A 206 -26.26 -43.04 -4.80
N HIS A 207 -27.31 -43.02 -3.96
CA HIS A 207 -27.24 -42.51 -2.58
C HIS A 207 -26.53 -43.45 -1.57
N HIS A 208 -25.95 -44.58 -2.00
CA HIS A 208 -25.29 -45.52 -1.07
C HIS A 208 -24.02 -44.96 -0.39
N ASP A 209 -23.46 -43.86 -0.88
CA ASP A 209 -22.18 -43.29 -0.39
C ASP A 209 -22.29 -42.28 0.76
N TYR A 210 -23.51 -41.82 1.12
CA TYR A 210 -23.67 -40.80 2.17
C TYR A 210 -23.28 -41.30 3.57
N SER A 211 -23.25 -42.62 3.76
CA SER A 211 -23.22 -43.24 5.08
C SER A 211 -21.89 -43.84 5.51
N TYR A 212 -20.99 -44.16 4.58
CA TYR A 212 -19.78 -44.96 4.90
C TYR A 212 -18.46 -44.19 4.91
N LEU A 213 -18.35 -43.06 4.22
CA LEU A 213 -17.03 -42.42 4.04
C LEU A 213 -16.67 -41.37 5.09
N TYR A 214 -17.62 -40.77 5.82
CA TYR A 214 -17.31 -39.51 6.51
C TYR A 214 -17.90 -39.26 7.90
N GLY A 215 -18.59 -40.16 8.60
CA GLY A 215 -18.91 -40.00 10.04
C GLY A 215 -19.68 -38.72 10.50
N ALA A 216 -20.03 -37.79 9.60
CA ALA A 216 -20.68 -36.51 9.91
C ALA A 216 -21.69 -36.17 8.80
N LEU A 217 -22.86 -35.65 9.18
CA LEU A 217 -23.97 -35.35 8.27
C LEU A 217 -23.65 -34.18 7.31
N PRO A 218 -24.00 -34.26 6.00
CA PRO A 218 -23.72 -33.19 5.04
C PRO A 218 -24.48 -31.88 5.37
N ARG A 219 -23.76 -30.75 5.36
CA ARG A 219 -24.31 -29.41 5.61
C ARG A 219 -24.46 -28.62 4.31
N GLY A 220 -25.50 -27.79 4.26
CA GLY A 220 -25.88 -27.00 3.09
C GLY A 220 -25.22 -25.63 3.11
N TYR A 221 -24.58 -25.27 2.00
CA TYR A 221 -23.91 -23.99 1.83
C TYR A 221 -24.76 -23.05 0.97
N PHE A 222 -25.10 -21.89 1.53
CA PHE A 222 -25.94 -20.90 0.85
C PHE A 222 -25.10 -19.97 -0.03
N LEU A 223 -25.45 -19.88 -1.31
CA LEU A 223 -24.89 -18.94 -2.27
C LEU A 223 -25.98 -18.48 -3.24
N ASN A 224 -26.15 -17.16 -3.37
CA ASN A 224 -27.03 -16.53 -4.37
C ASN A 224 -28.46 -17.11 -4.44
N GLY A 225 -29.09 -17.38 -3.30
CA GLY A 225 -30.46 -17.92 -3.25
C GLY A 225 -30.55 -19.44 -3.37
N VAL A 226 -29.40 -20.14 -3.46
CA VAL A 226 -29.32 -21.59 -3.67
C VAL A 226 -28.54 -22.25 -2.54
N LEU A 227 -29.02 -23.39 -2.03
CA LEU A 227 -28.31 -24.24 -1.07
C LEU A 227 -27.59 -25.38 -1.77
N HIS A 228 -26.37 -25.70 -1.32
CA HIS A 228 -25.51 -26.69 -1.96
C HIS A 228 -25.02 -27.75 -0.99
N TRP A 229 -25.05 -29.02 -1.41
CA TRP A 229 -24.49 -30.15 -0.67
C TRP A 229 -23.55 -30.96 -1.55
N LEU A 230 -22.42 -31.38 -0.99
CA LEU A 230 -21.48 -32.26 -1.67
C LEU A 230 -22.03 -33.69 -1.69
N THR A 231 -22.05 -34.31 -2.85
CA THR A 231 -22.36 -35.74 -3.03
C THR A 231 -21.12 -36.46 -3.58
N SER A 232 -21.17 -37.78 -3.76
CA SER A 232 -20.02 -38.54 -4.29
C SER A 232 -19.70 -38.24 -5.76
N THR A 233 -20.68 -37.81 -6.55
CA THR A 233 -20.51 -37.62 -8.00
C THR A 233 -20.88 -36.22 -8.51
N THR A 234 -21.69 -35.46 -7.76
CA THR A 234 -22.14 -34.11 -8.12
C THR A 234 -22.26 -33.19 -6.88
N ILE A 235 -22.52 -31.90 -7.10
CA ILE A 235 -22.99 -31.01 -6.04
C ILE A 235 -24.51 -30.88 -6.21
N LEU A 236 -25.27 -31.29 -5.19
CA LEU A 236 -26.72 -31.11 -5.17
C LEU A 236 -27.02 -29.65 -4.85
N ALA A 237 -27.84 -29.00 -5.66
CA ALA A 237 -28.26 -27.62 -5.47
C ALA A 237 -29.78 -27.53 -5.29
N LEU A 238 -30.26 -26.72 -4.35
CA LEU A 238 -31.67 -26.41 -4.14
C LEU A 238 -31.87 -24.91 -4.23
N ASP A 239 -32.55 -24.47 -5.29
CA ASP A 239 -32.98 -23.08 -5.41
C ASP A 239 -34.10 -22.82 -4.41
N LEU A 240 -33.88 -21.90 -3.46
CA LEU A 240 -34.84 -21.65 -2.38
C LEU A 240 -36.10 -20.94 -2.85
N THR A 241 -36.07 -20.24 -3.98
CA THR A 241 -37.22 -19.50 -4.52
C THR A 241 -38.17 -20.44 -5.25
N SER A 242 -37.62 -21.24 -6.17
CA SER A 242 -38.38 -22.17 -7.00
C SER A 242 -38.60 -23.52 -6.34
N GLU A 243 -37.83 -23.85 -5.30
CA GLU A 243 -37.80 -25.12 -4.59
C GLU A 243 -37.51 -26.31 -5.51
N LYS A 244 -36.77 -26.02 -6.58
CA LYS A 244 -36.32 -27.02 -7.54
C LYS A 244 -34.89 -27.39 -7.25
N PHE A 245 -34.67 -28.70 -7.25
CA PHE A 245 -33.35 -29.27 -7.17
C PHE A 245 -32.69 -29.32 -8.54
N SER A 246 -31.39 -29.07 -8.56
CA SER A 246 -30.53 -29.20 -9.73
C SER A 246 -29.19 -29.81 -9.31
N ASN A 247 -28.39 -30.20 -10.31
CA ASN A 247 -27.03 -30.66 -10.08
C ASN A 247 -26.06 -29.63 -10.63
N VAL A 248 -25.08 -29.26 -9.81
CA VAL A 248 -23.94 -28.46 -10.21
C VAL A 248 -22.78 -29.43 -10.52
N PRO A 249 -22.15 -29.32 -11.70
CA PRO A 249 -21.13 -30.27 -12.12
C PRO A 249 -19.83 -30.08 -11.33
N MET A 250 -19.21 -31.20 -10.93
CA MET A 250 -17.90 -31.25 -10.27
C MET A 250 -16.76 -31.03 -11.28
N PRO A 251 -15.56 -30.57 -10.86
CA PRO A 251 -14.40 -30.40 -11.75
C PRO A 251 -14.02 -31.70 -12.46
N LYS A 252 -13.63 -31.62 -13.75
CA LYS A 252 -13.04 -32.76 -14.47
C LYS A 252 -11.57 -32.88 -14.10
N VAL A 253 -11.22 -33.88 -13.30
CA VAL A 253 -9.84 -34.13 -12.88
C VAL A 253 -9.32 -35.40 -13.57
N GLN A 254 -8.06 -35.39 -14.02
CA GLN A 254 -7.43 -36.53 -14.72
C GLN A 254 -7.03 -37.67 -13.78
N ASP A 255 -6.80 -37.37 -12.50
CA ASP A 255 -6.43 -38.31 -11.43
C ASP A 255 -7.62 -38.63 -10.52
N GLN A 256 -7.58 -39.77 -9.81
CA GLN A 256 -8.57 -40.12 -8.76
C GLN A 256 -8.42 -39.18 -7.54
N VAL A 257 -8.90 -37.95 -7.66
CA VAL A 257 -8.92 -36.95 -6.61
C VAL A 257 -10.25 -37.01 -5.87
N ASN A 258 -10.23 -37.33 -4.58
CA ASN A 258 -11.43 -37.37 -3.74
C ASN A 258 -11.68 -36.00 -3.11
N PHE A 259 -12.80 -35.38 -3.45
CA PHE A 259 -13.27 -34.15 -2.80
C PHE A 259 -13.96 -34.49 -1.48
N THR A 260 -13.52 -33.85 -0.41
CA THR A 260 -13.94 -34.17 0.96
C THR A 260 -14.81 -33.07 1.58
N THR A 261 -14.73 -31.83 1.08
CA THR A 261 -15.42 -30.67 1.65
C THR A 261 -15.90 -29.71 0.58
N LEU A 262 -17.13 -29.18 0.74
CA LEU A 262 -17.69 -28.07 -0.03
C LEU A 262 -17.73 -26.82 0.87
N SER A 263 -17.55 -25.63 0.29
CA SER A 263 -17.73 -24.35 0.97
C SER A 263 -18.05 -23.23 -0.02
N VAL A 264 -18.22 -22.00 0.47
CA VAL A 264 -18.37 -20.79 -0.32
C VAL A 264 -17.24 -19.82 0.07
N LEU A 265 -16.51 -19.34 -0.93
CA LEU A 265 -15.39 -18.40 -0.79
C LEU A 265 -15.52 -17.33 -1.87
N ASP A 266 -15.48 -16.06 -1.45
CA ASP A 266 -15.49 -14.91 -2.35
C ASP A 266 -16.65 -14.96 -3.38
N GLY A 267 -17.86 -15.27 -2.87
CA GLY A 267 -19.05 -15.43 -3.72
C GLY A 267 -19.01 -16.65 -4.67
N CYS A 268 -18.01 -17.52 -4.56
CA CYS A 268 -17.83 -18.70 -5.42
C CYS A 268 -17.98 -20.01 -4.64
N LEU A 269 -18.47 -21.07 -5.28
CA LEU A 269 -18.43 -22.41 -4.71
C LEU A 269 -16.99 -22.94 -4.69
N CYS A 270 -16.61 -23.59 -3.60
CA CYS A 270 -15.27 -24.15 -3.42
C CYS A 270 -15.30 -25.62 -2.97
N LEU A 271 -14.32 -26.38 -3.44
CA LEU A 271 -14.10 -27.79 -3.08
C LEU A 271 -12.69 -27.99 -2.55
N VAL A 272 -12.57 -28.80 -1.50
CA VAL A 272 -11.28 -29.26 -0.97
C VAL A 272 -11.12 -30.74 -1.33
N SER A 273 -9.95 -31.11 -1.84
CA SER A 273 -9.59 -32.50 -2.10
C SER A 273 -8.39 -32.98 -1.30
N ASN A 274 -8.38 -34.28 -0.99
CA ASN A 274 -7.24 -34.97 -0.38
C ASN A 274 -6.74 -36.08 -1.32
N SER A 275 -5.42 -36.19 -1.49
CA SER A 275 -4.78 -37.31 -2.19
C SER A 275 -4.73 -38.55 -1.29
N SER A 276 -5.14 -39.71 -1.84
CA SER A 276 -5.05 -41.02 -1.17
C SER A 276 -3.82 -41.84 -1.56
N ARG A 277 -2.96 -41.33 -2.47
CA ARG A 277 -1.73 -42.00 -2.93
C ARG A 277 -0.49 -41.29 -2.37
N ASP A 278 0.64 -42.00 -2.34
CA ASP A 278 1.92 -41.73 -1.66
C ASP A 278 2.41 -40.26 -1.56
N ASP A 279 1.94 -39.37 -2.44
CA ASP A 279 2.09 -37.92 -2.30
C ASP A 279 0.91 -37.33 -1.50
N ARG A 280 1.08 -37.18 -0.19
CA ARG A 280 0.10 -36.56 0.70
C ARG A 280 0.01 -35.05 0.41
N TYR A 281 -1.04 -34.64 -0.31
CA TYR A 281 -1.33 -33.24 -0.60
C TYR A 281 -2.82 -32.90 -0.50
N VAL A 282 -3.12 -31.63 -0.21
CA VAL A 282 -4.48 -31.05 -0.18
C VAL A 282 -4.61 -30.03 -1.30
N GLU A 283 -5.72 -30.01 -2.03
CA GLU A 283 -5.99 -28.99 -3.06
C GLU A 283 -7.29 -28.24 -2.79
N LEU A 284 -7.28 -26.92 -3.00
CA LEU A 284 -8.49 -26.10 -2.99
C LEU A 284 -8.86 -25.74 -4.43
N TRP A 285 -10.13 -25.91 -4.76
CA TRP A 285 -10.71 -25.62 -6.06
C TRP A 285 -11.85 -24.62 -5.91
N THR A 286 -11.99 -23.69 -6.85
CA THR A 286 -13.06 -22.69 -6.86
C THR A 286 -13.76 -22.65 -8.21
N MET A 287 -15.08 -22.48 -8.22
CA MET A 287 -15.90 -22.34 -9.42
C MET A 287 -16.10 -20.86 -9.73
N LYS A 288 -15.36 -20.34 -10.73
CA LYS A 288 -15.37 -18.90 -11.07
C LYS A 288 -16.65 -18.45 -11.78
N GLU A 289 -17.27 -19.35 -12.53
CA GLU A 289 -18.55 -19.10 -13.19
C GLU A 289 -19.53 -20.19 -12.73
N TYR A 290 -20.56 -19.76 -12.01
CA TYR A 290 -21.50 -20.67 -11.35
C TYR A 290 -22.20 -21.60 -12.36
N GLY A 291 -22.16 -22.91 -12.09
CA GLY A 291 -22.74 -23.94 -12.95
C GLY A 291 -21.87 -24.39 -14.13
N ALA A 292 -20.83 -23.63 -14.50
CA ALA A 292 -19.95 -23.99 -15.62
C ALA A 292 -18.85 -24.96 -15.17
N GLN A 293 -18.91 -26.22 -15.61
CA GLN A 293 -17.91 -27.23 -15.21
C GLN A 293 -16.46 -26.85 -15.57
N SER A 294 -16.27 -26.12 -16.68
CA SER A 294 -14.94 -25.66 -17.13
C SER A 294 -14.38 -24.50 -16.32
N SER A 295 -15.19 -23.86 -15.46
CA SER A 295 -14.78 -22.71 -14.65
C SER A 295 -14.14 -23.10 -13.32
N TRP A 296 -14.11 -24.40 -12.99
CA TRP A 296 -13.39 -24.89 -11.85
C TRP A 296 -11.88 -24.68 -12.03
N GLN A 297 -11.29 -23.93 -11.12
CA GLN A 297 -9.87 -23.62 -11.10
C GLN A 297 -9.27 -24.06 -9.78
N LYS A 298 -8.08 -24.66 -9.83
CA LYS A 298 -7.31 -25.00 -8.64
C LYS A 298 -6.64 -23.72 -8.11
N LEU A 299 -6.95 -23.34 -6.88
CA LEU A 299 -6.38 -22.15 -6.22
C LEU A 299 -5.00 -22.45 -5.63
N PHE A 300 -4.84 -23.59 -4.97
CA PHE A 300 -3.54 -24.02 -4.45
C PHE A 300 -3.48 -25.54 -4.22
N ARG A 301 -2.25 -26.06 -4.10
CA ARG A 301 -1.91 -27.42 -3.68
C ARG A 301 -0.91 -27.34 -2.54
N VAL A 302 -1.19 -27.97 -1.40
CA VAL A 302 -0.27 -28.08 -0.25
C VAL A 302 0.30 -29.48 -0.22
N THR A 303 1.62 -29.65 -0.39
CA THR A 303 2.30 -30.95 -0.30
C THR A 303 2.94 -31.17 1.08
N GLU A 304 2.88 -32.40 1.62
CA GLU A 304 3.60 -32.79 2.83
C GLU A 304 5.12 -32.75 2.60
N ASN A 305 5.76 -31.62 2.90
CA ASN A 305 7.21 -31.57 3.11
C ASN A 305 7.60 -30.72 4.34
N TYR A 306 6.64 -30.50 5.24
CA TYR A 306 6.88 -29.94 6.57
C TYR A 306 6.48 -30.98 7.60
N GLY A 307 7.46 -31.38 8.43
CA GLY A 307 7.35 -32.50 9.36
C GLY A 307 6.08 -32.49 10.21
N GLU A 308 5.50 -33.68 10.35
CA GLU A 308 4.52 -34.08 11.38
C GLU A 308 3.11 -33.46 11.34
N ILE A 309 2.55 -33.11 10.17
CA ILE A 309 1.10 -32.88 10.04
C ILE A 309 0.48 -34.06 9.29
N THR A 310 -0.11 -35.00 10.01
CA THR A 310 -1.00 -36.01 9.40
C THR A 310 -2.36 -35.35 9.15
N PHE A 311 -2.66 -35.03 7.88
CA PHE A 311 -3.98 -34.54 7.48
C PHE A 311 -5.02 -35.68 7.45
N ASN A 312 -5.24 -36.36 8.58
CA ASN A 312 -6.40 -37.24 8.75
C ASN A 312 -7.66 -36.45 9.18
N THR A 313 -7.54 -35.12 9.20
CA THR A 313 -8.54 -34.19 9.72
C THR A 313 -9.16 -33.37 8.59
N LYS A 314 -10.49 -33.29 8.58
CA LYS A 314 -11.27 -32.53 7.60
C LYS A 314 -11.04 -31.03 7.80
N LEU A 315 -10.23 -30.43 6.92
CA LEU A 315 -10.05 -28.99 6.84
C LEU A 315 -11.32 -28.36 6.27
N ARG A 316 -11.99 -27.49 7.05
CA ARG A 316 -13.21 -26.80 6.61
C ARG A 316 -12.99 -25.28 6.63
N PRO A 317 -12.99 -24.59 5.49
CA PRO A 317 -12.97 -23.13 5.51
C PRO A 317 -14.37 -22.61 5.92
N LEU A 318 -14.45 -21.86 7.03
CA LEU A 318 -15.71 -21.27 7.51
C LEU A 318 -15.95 -19.86 6.96
N CYS A 319 -14.90 -19.05 6.85
CA CYS A 319 -14.89 -17.77 6.14
C CYS A 319 -13.44 -17.27 5.98
N PHE A 320 -13.23 -16.34 5.05
CA PHE A 320 -12.01 -15.53 4.97
C PHE A 320 -12.30 -14.17 5.59
N THR A 321 -11.31 -13.58 6.25
CA THR A 321 -11.40 -12.19 6.69
C THR A 321 -10.28 -11.39 6.08
N THR A 322 -10.63 -10.20 5.62
CA THR A 322 -9.67 -9.18 5.21
C THR A 322 -9.44 -8.23 6.38
N THR A 323 -8.24 -8.30 6.96
CA THR A 323 -7.76 -7.34 7.96
C THR A 323 -6.80 -6.38 7.28
N GLY A 324 -7.34 -5.49 6.45
CA GLY A 324 -6.51 -4.74 5.52
C GLY A 324 -6.09 -5.58 4.31
N ASP A 325 -4.84 -5.48 3.88
CA ASP A 325 -4.33 -6.01 2.59
C ASP A 325 -3.82 -7.47 2.68
N GLU A 326 -4.20 -8.23 3.71
CA GLU A 326 -3.83 -9.64 3.86
C GLU A 326 -5.09 -10.53 3.81
N GLU A 327 -5.09 -11.53 2.92
CA GLU A 327 -6.08 -12.61 2.92
C GLU A 327 -5.58 -13.75 3.81
N GLU A 328 -6.16 -13.87 5.00
CA GLU A 328 -5.91 -15.03 5.85
C GLU A 328 -7.00 -16.09 5.64
N ALA A 329 -6.58 -17.29 5.22
CA ALA A 329 -7.46 -18.46 5.14
C ALA A 329 -7.58 -19.10 6.53
N LEU A 330 -8.73 -18.97 7.18
CA LEU A 330 -8.99 -19.67 8.42
C LEU A 330 -9.50 -21.09 8.16
N PHE A 331 -8.69 -22.09 8.50
CA PHE A 331 -9.08 -23.49 8.44
C PHE A 331 -9.68 -23.93 9.77
N PHE A 332 -10.89 -24.50 9.71
CA PHE A 332 -11.48 -25.23 10.82
C PHE A 332 -11.02 -26.69 10.79
N LEU A 333 -10.51 -27.18 11.91
CA LEU A 333 -10.27 -28.61 12.13
C LEU A 333 -11.52 -29.21 12.77
N ASP A 334 -12.31 -29.96 12.00
CA ASP A 334 -13.41 -30.74 12.57
C ASP A 334 -12.89 -32.12 12.98
N ASN A 335 -12.64 -32.30 14.27
CA ASN A 335 -12.40 -33.62 14.86
C ASN A 335 -13.75 -34.24 15.24
N ASP A 336 -14.51 -34.66 14.23
CA ASP A 336 -15.54 -35.68 14.44
C ASP A 336 -14.82 -37.05 14.52
N ASP A 337 -14.47 -37.43 15.74
CA ASP A 337 -14.12 -38.76 16.25
C ASP A 337 -13.23 -39.71 15.40
N GLU A 338 -11.92 -39.73 15.69
CA GLU A 338 -11.14 -40.98 15.80
C GLU A 338 -10.02 -40.84 16.86
N LEU A 339 -10.38 -40.60 18.13
CA LEU A 339 -9.48 -40.86 19.27
C LEU A 339 -9.88 -42.16 19.95
N ARG A 340 -9.89 -43.24 19.17
CA ARG A 340 -9.97 -44.61 19.67
C ARG A 340 -9.07 -45.59 18.92
N SER A 341 -7.87 -45.20 18.54
CA SER A 341 -6.75 -46.13 18.40
C SER A 341 -5.51 -45.39 17.95
N LEU A 342 -4.41 -45.58 18.69
CA LEU A 342 -3.00 -45.61 18.27
C LEU A 342 -2.15 -45.01 19.39
N GLU A 343 -1.90 -45.84 20.39
CA GLU A 343 -0.74 -45.70 21.27
C GLU A 343 0.53 -45.84 20.42
N GLY A 344 1.44 -44.89 20.55
CA GLY A 344 2.81 -44.98 20.04
C GLY A 344 3.12 -44.03 18.89
N ILE A 345 3.81 -42.93 19.22
CA ILE A 345 5.08 -42.49 18.62
C ILE A 345 5.57 -41.33 19.52
N ASP A 346 6.38 -41.69 20.52
CA ASP A 346 7.39 -40.82 21.11
C ASP A 346 8.58 -40.83 20.15
N CYS A 347 8.84 -39.74 19.43
CA CYS A 347 10.17 -39.30 18.94
C CYS A 347 10.00 -38.20 17.88
N ILE A 348 10.34 -36.95 18.23
CA ILE A 348 11.12 -35.95 17.47
C ILE A 348 10.96 -34.62 18.23
N ASN A 349 11.84 -34.43 19.21
CA ASN A 349 12.01 -33.15 19.91
C ASN A 349 13.52 -32.98 20.13
N GLN A 350 14.27 -32.80 19.05
CA GLN A 350 15.69 -32.40 19.08
C GLN A 350 16.20 -32.01 17.67
N SER A 351 17.06 -30.98 17.64
CA SER A 351 17.53 -30.18 16.50
C SER A 351 16.43 -29.25 15.93
N ILE A 352 16.54 -27.93 15.94
CA ILE A 352 17.69 -27.04 15.74
C ILE A 352 17.70 -25.95 16.81
N SER A 353 18.72 -25.98 17.65
CA SER A 353 19.22 -24.82 18.40
C SER A 353 20.66 -24.63 17.98
N SER A 354 21.04 -23.44 17.48
CA SER A 354 22.33 -22.79 17.80
C SER A 354 22.63 -21.59 16.88
N THR A 355 22.91 -20.45 17.53
CA THR A 355 23.80 -19.33 17.12
C THR A 355 23.26 -18.36 16.03
N TRP A 356 23.22 -17.02 16.17
CA TRP A 356 24.10 -16.03 16.83
C TRP A 356 23.32 -14.80 17.37
N TRP A 357 23.83 -14.16 18.44
CA TRP A 357 23.38 -12.89 19.05
C TRP A 357 24.57 -11.89 19.14
N VAL A 358 24.26 -10.63 19.48
CA VAL A 358 25.09 -9.55 20.11
C VAL A 358 25.62 -8.50 19.09
N SER A 359 25.33 -7.18 19.20
CA SER A 359 25.69 -6.28 20.31
C SER A 359 24.93 -4.94 20.37
N ALA A 360 24.42 -4.59 21.55
CA ALA A 360 24.37 -3.23 22.12
C ALA A 360 25.07 -3.27 23.50
N PRO A 361 25.79 -2.21 23.97
CA PRO A 361 26.58 -2.28 25.21
C PRO A 361 25.78 -1.99 26.48
N ARG A 362 26.11 -2.72 27.55
CA ARG A 362 25.68 -2.56 28.97
C ARG A 362 26.84 -2.07 29.85
N GLN A 363 26.53 -1.37 30.93
CA GLN A 363 27.29 -1.33 32.20
C GLN A 363 26.24 -1.32 33.35
N SER A 364 26.07 -2.38 34.17
CA SER A 364 26.82 -2.79 35.40
C SER A 364 26.33 -1.97 36.64
N LEU A 365 25.96 -2.46 37.84
CA LEU A 365 26.14 -3.69 38.62
C LEU A 365 25.10 -3.84 39.79
N GLN A 366 24.77 -5.12 40.08
CA GLN A 366 24.54 -5.85 41.36
C GLN A 366 24.20 -5.13 42.69
N SER A 367 23.18 -5.61 43.43
CA SER A 367 23.32 -6.56 44.58
C SER A 367 22.05 -6.74 45.47
N ILE A 368 21.66 -8.02 45.63
CA ILE A 368 21.17 -8.74 46.85
C ILE A 368 19.83 -8.36 47.56
N ALA A 369 18.82 -9.22 47.33
CA ALA A 369 17.89 -9.96 48.23
C ALA A 369 17.29 -9.37 49.55
N GLY A 370 15.98 -9.66 49.79
CA GLY A 370 15.39 -9.66 51.14
C GLY A 370 13.85 -9.65 51.28
N TRP A 371 13.18 -10.80 51.13
CA TRP A 371 12.00 -11.28 51.92
C TRP A 371 10.70 -10.42 52.07
N GLY A 372 9.61 -10.88 51.41
CA GLY A 372 8.34 -11.27 52.09
C GLY A 372 7.23 -10.25 52.40
N LEU A 373 6.04 -10.50 51.80
CA LEU A 373 4.65 -10.22 52.24
C LEU A 373 3.87 -8.94 51.80
N SER A 374 2.66 -9.23 51.29
CA SER A 374 1.35 -8.59 51.48
C SER A 374 0.83 -7.50 50.52
N LEU A 375 -0.44 -7.69 50.15
CA LEU A 375 -1.35 -6.92 49.31
C LEU A 375 -1.68 -5.49 49.81
N ARG A 376 -2.07 -4.66 48.83
CA ARG A 376 -2.76 -3.35 48.88
C ARG A 376 -1.90 -2.10 49.05
N SER A 377 -1.74 -1.35 47.96
CA SER A 377 -2.07 0.09 47.92
C SER A 377 -1.94 0.67 46.52
N LEU A 378 -2.92 1.49 46.17
CA LEU A 378 -3.04 2.31 44.98
C LEU A 378 -1.86 3.26 44.73
N SER A 379 -1.74 3.62 43.46
CA SER A 379 -1.26 4.92 42.95
C SER A 379 0.26 5.14 42.87
N ARG A 380 0.79 5.11 41.63
CA ARG A 380 1.25 6.30 40.87
C ARG A 380 2.32 5.91 39.84
N ILE A 381 2.06 6.36 38.60
CA ILE A 381 3.04 6.90 37.62
C ILE A 381 3.88 5.87 36.82
N ARG A 382 3.66 5.89 35.49
CA ARG A 382 4.50 5.35 34.38
C ARG A 382 5.90 6.02 34.39
N PRO A 383 6.96 5.59 33.65
CA PRO A 383 6.94 4.75 32.44
C PRO A 383 8.11 3.74 32.32
N GLU A 384 8.11 3.04 31.17
CA GLU A 384 9.26 2.41 30.48
C GLU A 384 9.73 0.98 30.83
N ALA A 385 9.47 0.12 29.85
CA ALA A 385 10.43 -0.73 29.13
C ALA A 385 11.30 -1.75 29.90
N ASN A 386 11.19 -2.99 29.41
CA ASN A 386 12.15 -4.08 29.49
C ASN A 386 12.35 -4.80 30.83
N LEU A 387 11.46 -5.77 31.08
CA LEU A 387 11.84 -7.04 31.69
C LEU A 387 11.29 -8.19 30.85
N LEU A 388 12.05 -8.55 29.82
CA LEU A 388 11.96 -9.86 29.18
C LEU A 388 12.67 -10.88 30.10
N ASN A 389 12.04 -12.03 30.27
CA ASN A 389 12.66 -13.32 30.61
C ASN A 389 13.10 -13.62 32.06
N LYS A 390 12.48 -14.72 32.55
CA LYS A 390 12.88 -15.65 33.62
C LYS A 390 12.44 -15.35 35.06
N PHE A 391 11.16 -15.57 35.31
CA PHE A 391 10.56 -16.23 36.50
C PHE A 391 9.10 -16.52 36.05
N LEU A 392 8.55 -17.71 35.85
CA LEU A 392 8.82 -19.08 36.26
C LEU A 392 8.32 -20.02 35.16
N TRP A 393 9.23 -20.72 34.51
CA TRP A 393 8.94 -22.10 34.10
C TRP A 393 8.93 -22.91 35.39
N HIS A 394 7.75 -23.19 35.95
CA HIS A 394 7.39 -24.31 36.84
C HIS A 394 6.18 -23.89 37.67
N ASN A 395 4.99 -24.06 37.09
CA ASN A 395 3.72 -24.44 37.75
C ASN A 395 2.54 -24.06 36.85
N MET A 396 2.30 -24.87 35.82
CA MET A 396 1.02 -24.95 35.12
C MET A 396 0.70 -26.45 34.93
N PRO A 397 -0.53 -26.90 35.20
CA PRO A 397 -0.94 -28.27 34.92
C PRO A 397 -0.91 -28.51 33.42
N ARG A 398 -0.32 -29.64 33.00
CA ARG A 398 -0.47 -30.18 31.65
C ARG A 398 -1.93 -30.59 31.44
N MET A 399 -2.64 -29.85 30.61
CA MET A 399 -3.81 -30.27 29.82
C MET A 399 -3.60 -29.58 28.46
N GLY A 400 -3.64 -30.17 27.27
CA GLY A 400 -4.39 -31.31 26.75
C GLY A 400 -4.78 -30.90 25.33
N GLY A 401 -3.87 -31.12 24.37
CA GLY A 401 -3.92 -30.97 22.91
C GLY A 401 -5.07 -30.23 22.20
N SER A 402 -4.73 -29.09 21.60
CA SER A 402 -5.01 -28.70 20.20
C SER A 402 -4.22 -27.41 19.88
N ARG A 403 -3.54 -27.33 18.72
CA ARG A 403 -2.87 -26.11 18.25
C ARG A 403 -3.50 -25.68 16.93
N CYS A 404 -3.87 -24.41 16.81
CA CYS A 404 -4.14 -23.78 15.51
C CYS A 404 -2.81 -23.38 14.88
N PHE A 405 -2.61 -23.69 13.59
CA PHE A 405 -1.44 -23.25 12.85
C PHE A 405 -1.87 -22.23 11.80
N PHE A 406 -1.10 -21.14 11.70
CA PHE A 406 -1.18 -20.21 10.59
C PHE A 406 -0.32 -20.75 9.46
N ILE A 407 -0.93 -21.03 8.31
CA ILE A 407 -0.19 -21.09 7.07
C ILE A 407 -0.16 -19.65 6.55
N SER A 408 0.95 -18.95 6.80
CA SER A 408 1.23 -17.72 6.07
C SER A 408 1.50 -18.11 4.62
N VAL A 409 0.57 -17.80 3.72
CA VAL A 409 0.77 -17.93 2.27
C VAL A 409 1.51 -16.69 1.77
N ASN A 410 2.68 -16.40 2.35
CA ASN A 410 3.63 -15.42 1.81
C ASN A 410 5.04 -15.98 1.71
N SER A 411 5.12 -17.30 1.52
CA SER A 411 6.22 -17.93 0.81
C SER A 411 5.60 -18.93 -0.16
N PHE A 412 5.81 -18.71 -1.46
CA PHE A 412 5.30 -19.51 -2.59
C PHE A 412 3.90 -19.19 -3.12
N GLN A 413 3.68 -17.92 -3.53
CA GLN A 413 2.73 -17.59 -4.60
C GLN A 413 3.36 -16.55 -5.55
N ALA A 414 4.50 -16.92 -6.13
CA ALA A 414 4.76 -16.55 -7.51
C ALA A 414 4.05 -17.62 -8.36
N MET A 415 3.15 -17.17 -9.23
CA MET A 415 2.37 -17.94 -10.22
C MET A 415 0.97 -18.42 -9.76
N ALA A 416 -0.05 -17.90 -10.46
CA ALA A 416 -1.45 -18.32 -10.52
C ALA A 416 -2.50 -17.63 -9.63
N ALA A 417 -2.48 -16.30 -9.60
CA ALA A 417 -3.68 -15.49 -9.84
C ALA A 417 -3.24 -14.31 -10.69
N GLU A 418 -3.83 -14.07 -11.86
CA GLU A 418 -3.83 -12.71 -12.42
C GLU A 418 -4.79 -11.89 -11.54
N SER A 419 -4.35 -11.58 -10.30
CA SER A 419 -4.78 -10.35 -9.65
C SER A 419 -4.33 -9.24 -10.58
N LEU A 420 -5.24 -8.41 -11.09
CA LEU A 420 -4.88 -7.25 -11.90
C LEU A 420 -3.91 -6.40 -11.09
N GLN A 421 -2.63 -6.52 -11.44
CA GLN A 421 -1.54 -5.72 -10.90
C GLN A 421 -1.98 -4.26 -11.00
N PRO A 422 -2.00 -3.46 -9.91
CA PRO A 422 -2.38 -2.06 -10.00
C PRO A 422 -1.53 -1.39 -11.07
N HIS A 423 -2.18 -0.68 -11.97
CA HIS A 423 -1.55 -0.01 -13.09
C HIS A 423 -1.54 1.50 -12.85
N VAL A 424 -0.35 2.08 -12.79
CA VAL A 424 -0.17 3.53 -12.65
C VAL A 424 0.50 4.07 -13.90
N ALA A 425 -0.09 5.08 -14.52
CA ALA A 425 0.60 5.86 -15.54
C ALA A 425 1.38 7.00 -14.88
N VAL A 426 2.58 7.28 -15.39
CA VAL A 426 3.44 8.37 -14.92
C VAL A 426 3.82 9.24 -16.12
N LEU A 427 3.57 10.54 -16.05
CA LEU A 427 3.75 11.48 -17.16
C LEU A 427 4.58 12.71 -16.71
N PRO A 428 5.90 12.70 -16.96
CA PRO A 428 6.73 13.89 -16.82
C PRO A 428 6.60 14.83 -18.02
N SER A 429 6.73 16.13 -17.75
CA SER A 429 7.02 17.14 -18.76
C SER A 429 8.47 17.03 -19.28
N PRO A 430 8.80 17.63 -20.44
CA PRO A 430 10.16 17.60 -20.97
C PRO A 430 11.20 18.22 -20.02
N GLY A 431 12.35 17.56 -19.90
CA GLY A 431 13.50 18.02 -19.11
C GLY A 431 13.96 17.00 -18.08
N LEU A 432 15.29 16.80 -17.95
CA LEU A 432 15.85 15.81 -17.02
C LEU A 432 15.48 16.08 -15.55
N GLY A 433 15.24 17.35 -15.20
CA GLY A 433 14.78 17.77 -13.87
C GLY A 433 13.43 17.15 -13.48
N HIS A 434 12.57 16.87 -14.45
CA HIS A 434 11.25 16.25 -14.28
C HIS A 434 11.32 14.74 -14.49
N LEU A 435 12.02 14.31 -15.54
CA LEU A 435 12.13 12.91 -15.95
C LEU A 435 12.75 12.03 -14.88
N ILE A 436 13.88 12.44 -14.29
CA ILE A 436 14.64 11.65 -13.31
C ILE A 436 13.80 11.34 -12.07
N PRO A 437 13.25 12.32 -11.32
CA PRO A 437 12.51 12.03 -10.10
C PRO A 437 11.24 11.21 -10.37
N LEU A 438 10.51 11.47 -11.47
CA LEU A 438 9.33 10.67 -11.83
C LEU A 438 9.71 9.23 -12.21
N LEU A 439 10.86 9.04 -12.88
CA LEU A 439 11.36 7.70 -13.18
C LEU A 439 11.78 6.95 -11.91
N GLU A 440 12.42 7.61 -10.96
CA GLU A 440 12.77 6.99 -9.68
C GLU A 440 11.53 6.67 -8.84
N PHE A 441 10.52 7.54 -8.87
CA PHE A 441 9.19 7.23 -8.33
C PHE A 441 8.61 5.96 -8.97
N ALA A 442 8.59 5.90 -10.31
CA ALA A 442 8.09 4.75 -11.06
C ALA A 442 8.85 3.46 -10.71
N LYS A 443 10.19 3.49 -10.67
CA LYS A 443 11.03 2.36 -10.25
C LYS A 443 10.67 1.88 -8.85
N ARG A 444 10.43 2.78 -7.89
CA ARG A 444 10.03 2.38 -6.52
C ARG A 444 8.67 1.72 -6.48
N LEU A 445 7.69 2.20 -7.26
CA LEU A 445 6.38 1.55 -7.35
C LEU A 445 6.52 0.09 -7.83
N VAL A 446 7.36 -0.14 -8.85
CA VAL A 446 7.60 -1.47 -9.39
C VAL A 446 8.38 -2.35 -8.39
N LEU A 447 9.55 -1.88 -7.96
CA LEU A 447 10.50 -2.68 -7.19
C LEU A 447 10.02 -2.99 -5.77
N ASN A 448 9.34 -2.04 -5.12
CA ASN A 448 8.99 -2.17 -3.71
C ASN A 448 7.53 -2.55 -3.48
N HIS A 449 6.66 -2.34 -4.48
CA HIS A 449 5.21 -2.50 -4.31
C HIS A 449 4.54 -3.38 -5.36
N GLY A 450 5.30 -3.90 -6.34
CA GLY A 450 4.77 -4.79 -7.37
C GLY A 450 3.68 -4.13 -8.23
N VAL A 451 3.74 -2.82 -8.42
CA VAL A 451 2.79 -2.06 -9.27
C VAL A 451 3.26 -2.14 -10.71
N HIS A 452 2.33 -2.28 -11.66
CA HIS A 452 2.62 -2.12 -13.08
C HIS A 452 2.65 -0.62 -13.39
N VAL A 453 3.70 -0.14 -14.08
CA VAL A 453 3.83 1.28 -14.39
C VAL A 453 4.01 1.48 -15.89
N SER A 454 3.17 2.31 -16.48
CA SER A 454 3.42 2.87 -17.82
C SER A 454 4.00 4.27 -17.68
N PHE A 455 5.28 4.39 -18.01
CA PHE A 455 6.02 5.64 -18.02
C PHE A 455 5.83 6.33 -19.37
N LEU A 456 4.94 7.31 -19.40
CA LEU A 456 4.57 8.04 -20.60
C LEU A 456 5.65 9.06 -20.97
N VAL A 457 6.05 9.11 -22.23
CA VAL A 457 7.08 10.05 -22.71
C VAL A 457 6.48 10.96 -23.77
N ILE A 458 6.51 12.26 -23.52
CA ILE A 458 6.18 13.25 -24.55
C ILE A 458 7.29 13.23 -25.60
N THR A 459 6.96 12.82 -26.83
CA THR A 459 7.91 12.80 -27.95
C THR A 459 7.77 14.06 -28.80
N THR A 460 8.90 14.75 -29.00
CA THR A 460 9.04 15.90 -29.89
C THR A 460 10.10 15.59 -30.95
N ASN A 461 10.26 16.49 -31.94
CA ASN A 461 11.28 16.35 -32.99
C ASN A 461 12.73 16.56 -32.49
N GLU A 462 12.92 16.86 -31.20
CA GLU A 462 14.22 17.15 -30.59
C GLU A 462 14.84 15.90 -29.96
N ALA A 463 16.06 15.57 -30.37
CA ALA A 463 16.77 14.41 -29.85
C ALA A 463 17.43 14.74 -28.49
N SER A 464 17.26 13.86 -27.50
CA SER A 464 17.96 13.96 -26.21
C SER A 464 18.65 12.63 -25.88
N ALA A 465 19.95 12.55 -26.17
CA ALA A 465 20.74 11.34 -25.90
C ALA A 465 20.76 10.96 -24.42
N ALA A 466 20.67 11.93 -23.52
CA ALA A 466 20.59 11.71 -22.08
C ALA A 466 19.25 11.06 -21.66
N LYS A 467 18.12 11.50 -22.25
CA LYS A 467 16.81 10.85 -22.07
C LYS A 467 16.88 9.39 -22.53
N ASP A 468 17.41 9.16 -23.72
CA ASP A 468 17.49 7.83 -24.31
C ASP A 468 18.41 6.91 -23.51
N LYS A 469 19.47 7.45 -22.86
CA LYS A 469 20.32 6.68 -21.95
C LYS A 469 19.58 6.30 -20.66
N LEU A 470 18.81 7.23 -20.10
CA LEU A 470 18.10 7.04 -18.83
C LEU A 470 16.99 5.98 -18.92
N LEU A 471 16.32 5.90 -20.07
CA LEU A 471 15.24 4.94 -20.31
C LEU A 471 15.73 3.56 -20.78
N ARG A 472 17.05 3.31 -20.79
CA ARG A 472 17.62 1.99 -21.09
C ARG A 472 17.66 1.13 -19.83
N SER A 473 17.29 -0.15 -19.97
CA SER A 473 17.38 -1.18 -18.93
C SER A 473 16.53 -0.87 -17.69
N LEU A 474 15.20 -0.90 -17.87
CA LEU A 474 14.23 -0.69 -16.81
C LEU A 474 13.84 -2.02 -16.13
N PRO A 475 13.42 -1.99 -14.85
CA PRO A 475 12.93 -3.18 -14.17
C PRO A 475 11.67 -3.74 -14.85
N HIS A 476 11.49 -5.06 -14.77
CA HIS A 476 10.29 -5.72 -15.28
C HIS A 476 9.03 -5.15 -14.60
N GLY A 477 8.02 -4.76 -15.39
CA GLY A 477 6.80 -4.10 -14.90
C GLY A 477 6.82 -2.57 -15.02
N LEU A 478 7.92 -1.98 -15.52
CA LEU A 478 8.00 -0.58 -15.92
C LEU A 478 8.13 -0.46 -17.44
N ASP A 479 7.02 -0.15 -18.11
CA ASP A 479 6.97 0.00 -19.56
C ASP A 479 7.05 1.47 -19.97
N VAL A 480 7.90 1.78 -20.96
CA VAL A 480 7.95 3.12 -21.56
C VAL A 480 6.93 3.19 -22.68
N VAL A 481 6.06 4.20 -22.64
CA VAL A 481 5.03 4.43 -23.64
C VAL A 481 5.23 5.81 -24.24
N ASP A 482 5.72 5.85 -25.47
CA ASP A 482 5.87 7.10 -26.21
C ASP A 482 4.48 7.62 -26.62
N LEU A 483 4.17 8.87 -26.25
CA LEU A 483 3.04 9.56 -26.86
C LEU A 483 3.33 9.76 -28.36
N PRO A 484 2.31 9.66 -29.22
CA PRO A 484 2.43 9.98 -30.64
C PRO A 484 3.17 11.31 -30.86
N PRO A 485 4.21 11.34 -31.73
CA PRO A 485 5.01 12.52 -31.93
C PRO A 485 4.16 13.64 -32.52
N VAL A 486 4.30 14.83 -31.94
CA VAL A 486 3.60 16.03 -32.41
C VAL A 486 4.61 17.05 -32.90
N ASP A 487 4.34 17.60 -34.09
CA ASP A 487 5.10 18.72 -34.60
C ASP A 487 4.75 19.99 -33.83
N VAL A 488 5.67 20.37 -32.95
CA VAL A 488 5.55 21.58 -32.11
C VAL A 488 6.20 22.80 -32.76
N SER A 489 6.84 22.67 -33.93
CA SER A 489 7.57 23.77 -34.58
C SER A 489 6.71 24.99 -34.92
N ALA A 490 5.40 24.78 -35.12
CA ALA A 490 4.44 25.86 -35.36
C ALA A 490 4.08 26.66 -34.08
N VAL A 491 4.31 26.09 -32.90
CA VAL A 491 3.95 26.67 -31.59
C VAL A 491 5.15 26.91 -30.69
N THR A 492 6.35 26.47 -31.11
CA THR A 492 7.60 26.65 -30.37
C THR A 492 8.68 27.42 -31.14
N SER A 493 9.46 28.23 -30.43
CA SER A 493 10.68 28.86 -30.95
C SER A 493 11.79 28.80 -29.88
N ASP A 494 13.05 28.88 -30.31
CA ASP A 494 14.20 28.74 -29.41
C ASP A 494 14.41 29.93 -28.45
N ASP A 495 13.85 31.10 -28.80
CA ASP A 495 13.87 32.30 -27.97
C ASP A 495 12.75 32.34 -26.92
N MET A 496 11.81 31.39 -26.96
CA MET A 496 10.74 31.36 -25.97
C MET A 496 11.25 30.98 -24.58
N PRO A 497 10.71 31.62 -23.52
CA PRO A 497 10.99 31.22 -22.16
C PRO A 497 10.62 29.76 -21.90
N VAL A 498 11.38 29.11 -21.02
CA VAL A 498 11.31 27.66 -20.78
C VAL A 498 9.90 27.22 -20.39
N VAL A 499 9.25 27.91 -19.44
CA VAL A 499 7.90 27.50 -18.98
C VAL A 499 6.85 27.70 -20.06
N THR A 500 6.95 28.77 -20.86
CA THR A 500 6.05 29.00 -22.00
C THR A 500 6.20 27.89 -23.05
N ARG A 501 7.44 27.52 -23.38
CA ARG A 501 7.72 26.44 -24.34
C ARG A 501 7.25 25.09 -23.81
N LEU A 502 7.47 24.79 -22.52
CA LEU A 502 6.96 23.58 -21.87
C LEU A 502 5.43 23.52 -21.95
N HIS A 503 4.75 24.62 -21.60
CA HIS A 503 3.31 24.71 -21.66
C HIS A 503 2.78 24.41 -23.08
N ALA A 504 3.36 25.04 -24.10
CA ALA A 504 2.96 24.83 -25.49
C ALA A 504 3.18 23.36 -25.95
N ILE A 505 4.33 22.77 -25.64
CA ILE A 505 4.63 21.37 -25.99
C ILE A 505 3.65 20.41 -25.31
N VAL A 506 3.41 20.60 -24.01
CA VAL A 506 2.51 19.76 -23.23
C VAL A 506 1.07 19.91 -23.75
N GLU A 507 0.59 21.13 -23.96
CA GLU A 507 -0.76 21.38 -24.47
C GLU A 507 -1.01 20.67 -25.79
N GLU A 508 -0.09 20.87 -26.74
CA GLU A 508 -0.20 20.31 -28.09
C GLU A 508 -0.11 18.77 -28.08
N SER A 509 0.70 18.20 -27.19
CA SER A 509 0.88 16.75 -27.06
C SER A 509 -0.32 16.07 -26.39
N LEU A 510 -0.75 16.60 -25.24
CA LEU A 510 -1.79 15.95 -24.42
C LEU A 510 -3.17 16.08 -25.05
N SER A 511 -3.51 17.24 -25.63
CA SER A 511 -4.81 17.47 -26.28
C SER A 511 -5.09 16.50 -27.43
N LYS A 512 -4.04 16.08 -28.15
CA LYS A 512 -4.16 15.17 -29.30
C LYS A 512 -4.13 13.69 -28.94
N SER A 513 -3.37 13.31 -27.92
CA SER A 513 -2.95 11.91 -27.78
C SER A 513 -3.20 11.29 -26.40
N LEU A 514 -3.22 12.07 -25.31
CA LEU A 514 -3.26 11.48 -23.97
C LEU A 514 -4.51 10.63 -23.75
N LYS A 515 -5.67 11.09 -24.24
CA LYS A 515 -6.95 10.37 -24.09
C LYS A 515 -6.91 8.99 -24.75
N SER A 516 -6.42 8.90 -26.00
CA SER A 516 -6.35 7.63 -26.72
C SER A 516 -5.35 6.69 -26.06
N VAL A 517 -4.17 7.19 -25.69
CA VAL A 517 -3.12 6.39 -25.03
C VAL A 517 -3.62 5.84 -23.69
N LEU A 518 -4.25 6.66 -22.84
CA LEU A 518 -4.81 6.17 -21.57
C LEU A 518 -5.93 5.13 -21.76
N THR A 519 -6.70 5.24 -22.85
CA THR A 519 -7.74 4.26 -23.19
C THR A 519 -7.14 2.94 -23.69
N GLU A 520 -6.08 3.00 -24.51
CA GLU A 520 -5.32 1.83 -24.98
C GLU A 520 -4.63 1.09 -23.83
N LEU A 521 -4.20 1.84 -22.81
CA LEU A 521 -3.68 1.34 -21.54
C LEU A 521 -4.78 0.82 -20.59
N CYS A 522 -6.01 0.63 -21.07
CA CYS A 522 -7.14 0.10 -20.30
C CYS A 522 -7.50 0.94 -19.06
N ASN A 523 -7.35 2.27 -19.13
CA ASN A 523 -7.62 3.23 -18.06
C ASN A 523 -6.89 2.89 -16.75
N PRO A 524 -5.61 3.31 -16.60
CA PRO A 524 -4.82 3.03 -15.40
C PRO A 524 -5.53 3.51 -14.13
N ASN A 525 -5.22 2.85 -13.00
CA ASN A 525 -5.79 3.17 -11.69
C ASN A 525 -5.48 4.59 -11.22
N ALA A 526 -4.38 5.18 -11.69
CA ALA A 526 -3.99 6.56 -11.43
C ALA A 526 -3.07 7.08 -12.55
N LEU A 527 -3.08 8.41 -12.73
CA LEU A 527 -2.05 9.13 -13.49
C LEU A 527 -1.26 10.01 -12.52
N VAL A 528 0.07 9.94 -12.54
CA VAL A 528 0.95 10.84 -11.79
C VAL A 528 1.62 11.80 -12.78
N ILE A 529 1.36 13.09 -12.64
CA ILE A 529 1.93 14.17 -13.45
C ILE A 529 2.90 15.02 -12.62
N ASP A 530 3.79 15.77 -13.26
CA ASP A 530 4.50 16.86 -12.59
C ASP A 530 3.69 18.17 -12.57
N LEU A 531 4.32 19.27 -12.16
CA LEU A 531 3.69 20.60 -12.06
C LEU A 531 3.25 21.19 -13.42
N PHE A 532 3.85 20.79 -14.54
CA PHE A 532 3.62 21.41 -15.85
C PHE A 532 2.67 20.61 -16.76
N CYS A 533 2.24 19.42 -16.33
CA CYS A 533 1.28 18.58 -17.07
C CYS A 533 -0.19 18.69 -16.57
N THR A 534 -0.57 19.83 -15.96
CA THR A 534 -1.90 19.99 -15.34
C THR A 534 -3.09 19.90 -16.29
N GLN A 535 -2.88 20.00 -17.61
CA GLN A 535 -3.94 19.85 -18.61
C GLN A 535 -4.43 18.39 -18.74
N ALA A 536 -3.69 17.45 -18.13
CA ALA A 536 -4.17 16.09 -17.96
C ALA A 536 -5.42 16.00 -17.07
N PHE A 537 -5.71 17.00 -16.21
CA PHE A 537 -6.86 16.95 -15.29
C PHE A 537 -8.19 16.83 -16.03
N GLU A 538 -8.44 17.63 -17.07
CA GLU A 538 -9.69 17.58 -17.84
C GLU A 538 -9.84 16.24 -18.57
N ILE A 539 -8.74 15.74 -19.14
CA ILE A 539 -8.72 14.48 -19.89
C ILE A 539 -9.00 13.30 -18.95
N CYS A 540 -8.31 13.25 -17.81
CA CYS A 540 -8.47 12.19 -16.82
C CYS A 540 -9.83 12.25 -16.13
N SER A 541 -10.39 13.45 -15.92
CA SER A 541 -11.76 13.60 -15.39
C SER A 541 -12.79 12.96 -16.33
N GLN A 542 -12.62 13.04 -17.66
CA GLN A 542 -13.53 12.38 -18.61
C GLN A 542 -13.42 10.86 -18.57
N LEU A 543 -12.22 10.34 -18.28
CA LEU A 543 -11.94 8.90 -18.20
C LEU A 543 -12.16 8.34 -16.79
N SER A 544 -12.54 9.17 -15.83
CA SER A 544 -12.58 8.80 -14.40
C SER A 544 -11.24 8.18 -13.97
N ILE A 545 -10.12 8.83 -14.27
CA ILE A 545 -8.78 8.46 -13.77
C ILE A 545 -8.37 9.50 -12.72
N PRO A 546 -7.95 9.11 -11.50
CA PRO A 546 -7.51 10.05 -10.49
C PRO A 546 -6.11 10.54 -10.86
N THR A 547 -5.94 11.85 -10.97
CA THR A 547 -4.66 12.46 -11.32
C THR A 547 -3.97 12.99 -10.07
N TYR A 548 -2.75 12.54 -9.81
CA TYR A 548 -1.90 13.00 -8.72
C TYR A 548 -0.81 13.92 -9.28
N SER A 549 -0.37 14.91 -8.50
CA SER A 549 0.76 15.75 -8.86
C SER A 549 1.99 15.37 -8.04
N PHE A 550 3.12 15.15 -8.68
CA PHE A 550 4.40 15.01 -8.03
C PHE A 550 5.19 16.31 -8.17
N VAL A 551 5.27 17.05 -7.06
CA VAL A 551 6.02 18.31 -6.98
C VAL A 551 7.47 17.96 -6.64
N THR A 552 8.34 18.09 -7.64
CA THR A 552 9.76 17.71 -7.59
C THR A 552 10.66 18.84 -7.10
N THR A 553 10.15 19.68 -6.20
CA THR A 553 10.84 20.83 -5.60
C THR A 553 10.77 20.77 -4.07
N SER A 554 11.37 21.74 -3.39
CA SER A 554 11.35 21.85 -1.93
C SER A 554 9.94 22.11 -1.38
N VAL A 555 9.68 21.67 -0.14
CA VAL A 555 8.42 21.96 0.57
C VAL A 555 8.28 23.46 0.81
N HIS A 556 9.37 24.18 1.06
CA HIS A 556 9.37 25.64 1.15
C HIS A 556 8.84 26.29 -0.14
N PHE A 557 9.29 25.83 -1.30
CA PHE A 557 8.75 26.28 -2.58
C PHE A 557 7.28 25.88 -2.75
N PHE A 558 6.91 24.66 -2.38
CA PHE A 558 5.51 24.21 -2.44
C PHE A 558 4.58 25.10 -1.59
N ALA A 559 5.01 25.48 -0.38
CA ALA A 559 4.30 26.41 0.50
C ALA A 559 4.16 27.81 -0.12
N PHE A 560 5.17 28.29 -0.84
CA PHE A 560 5.12 29.53 -1.60
C PHE A 560 4.11 29.48 -2.75
N ILE A 561 4.19 28.47 -3.62
CA ILE A 561 3.33 28.39 -4.81
C ILE A 561 1.86 28.13 -4.48
N THR A 562 1.56 27.49 -3.35
CA THR A 562 0.18 27.37 -2.84
C THR A 562 -0.35 28.70 -2.29
N TYR A 563 0.52 29.59 -1.82
CA TYR A 563 0.14 30.95 -1.42
C TYR A 563 0.09 31.94 -2.61
N LEU A 564 0.79 31.65 -3.71
CA LEU A 564 0.93 32.55 -4.86
C LEU A 564 -0.40 33.05 -5.45
N PRO A 565 -1.48 32.26 -5.62
CA PRO A 565 -2.77 32.78 -6.09
C PRO A 565 -3.41 33.83 -5.16
N THR A 566 -3.11 33.76 -3.86
CA THR A 566 -3.55 34.78 -2.91
C THR A 566 -2.68 36.03 -3.02
N LEU A 567 -1.36 35.86 -3.11
CA LEU A 567 -0.43 36.97 -3.36
C LEU A 567 -0.76 37.73 -4.64
N ASP A 568 -1.07 37.03 -5.73
CA ASP A 568 -1.44 37.63 -7.01
C ASP A 568 -2.66 38.56 -6.88
N ARG A 569 -3.65 38.14 -6.09
CA ARG A 569 -4.89 38.91 -5.86
C ARG A 569 -4.71 40.07 -4.88
N GLU A 570 -3.88 39.91 -3.86
CA GLU A 570 -3.73 40.88 -2.77
C GLU A 570 -2.67 41.96 -3.06
N VAL A 571 -1.60 41.61 -3.78
CA VAL A 571 -0.51 42.55 -4.08
C VAL A 571 -0.84 43.36 -5.33
N GLN A 572 -0.79 44.68 -5.20
CA GLN A 572 -0.80 45.60 -6.33
C GLN A 572 0.63 45.88 -6.82
N GLY A 573 0.90 45.70 -8.12
CA GLY A 573 2.23 45.92 -8.71
C GLY A 573 3.09 44.64 -8.76
N GLU A 574 4.39 44.79 -8.99
CA GLU A 574 5.31 43.65 -9.06
C GLU A 574 5.72 43.19 -7.66
N PHE A 575 5.93 41.88 -7.46
CA PHE A 575 6.39 41.35 -6.17
C PHE A 575 7.79 41.85 -5.80
N VAL A 576 8.61 42.19 -6.80
CA VAL A 576 9.97 42.71 -6.60
C VAL A 576 10.00 44.14 -6.06
N ASP A 577 8.89 44.87 -6.16
CA ASP A 577 8.75 46.25 -5.67
C ASP A 577 8.25 46.30 -4.21
N LEU A 578 8.00 45.15 -3.59
CA LEU A 578 7.55 45.09 -2.20
C LEU A 578 8.65 45.57 -1.24
N PRO A 579 8.31 46.42 -0.25
CA PRO A 579 9.30 47.00 0.66
C PRO A 579 9.83 45.99 1.69
N GLU A 580 9.09 44.91 1.92
CA GLU A 580 9.44 43.85 2.86
C GLU A 580 9.50 42.50 2.13
N PRO A 581 10.33 41.54 2.59
CA PRO A 581 10.27 40.16 2.15
C PRO A 581 8.86 39.57 2.23
N ILE A 582 8.51 38.73 1.26
CA ILE A 582 7.20 38.09 1.15
C ILE A 582 7.03 37.11 2.30
N LYS A 583 6.07 37.40 3.19
CA LYS A 583 5.76 36.59 4.36
C LYS A 583 4.88 35.41 3.96
N ILE A 584 5.49 34.24 3.78
CA ILE A 584 4.77 33.01 3.53
C ILE A 584 4.11 32.56 4.84
N PRO A 585 2.80 32.24 4.86
CA PRO A 585 2.10 31.80 6.06
C PRO A 585 2.81 30.63 6.77
N GLY A 586 3.28 30.83 8.01
CA GLY A 586 3.95 29.79 8.80
C GLY A 586 5.37 29.39 8.35
N CYS A 587 5.93 30.01 7.30
CA CYS A 587 7.24 29.69 6.74
C CYS A 587 8.21 30.89 6.82
N PRO A 588 9.53 30.67 6.69
CA PRO A 588 10.48 31.76 6.49
C PRO A 588 10.09 32.67 5.31
N PRO A 589 10.33 33.98 5.39
CA PRO A 589 9.96 34.88 4.32
C PRO A 589 10.90 34.75 3.11
N VAL A 590 10.37 35.02 1.91
CA VAL A 590 11.15 35.00 0.67
C VAL A 590 11.48 36.42 0.25
N ARG A 591 12.76 36.70 0.05
CA ARG A 591 13.21 38.01 -0.42
C ARG A 591 12.96 38.17 -1.92
N PRO A 592 12.68 39.39 -2.40
CA PRO A 592 12.53 39.68 -3.83
C PRO A 592 13.64 39.11 -4.72
N GLU A 593 14.88 39.16 -4.27
CA GLU A 593 16.05 38.65 -5.00
C GLU A 593 16.08 37.13 -5.10
N ASP A 594 15.43 36.41 -4.18
CA ASP A 594 15.40 34.96 -4.14
C ASP A 594 14.18 34.38 -4.88
N LEU A 595 13.27 35.22 -5.39
CA LEU A 595 12.16 34.80 -6.25
C LEU A 595 12.66 34.16 -7.56
N LEU A 596 11.95 33.12 -8.00
CA LEU A 596 12.09 32.55 -9.33
C LEU A 596 11.77 33.56 -10.43
N ASP A 597 12.47 33.45 -11.55
CA ASP A 597 12.44 34.45 -12.62
C ASP A 597 11.03 34.69 -13.18
N GLN A 598 10.22 33.62 -13.27
CA GLN A 598 8.82 33.67 -13.72
C GLN A 598 7.94 34.58 -12.85
N VAL A 599 8.26 34.72 -11.56
CA VAL A 599 7.44 35.46 -10.59
C VAL A 599 7.98 36.87 -10.38
N ARG A 600 9.20 37.18 -10.85
CA ARG A 600 9.78 38.53 -10.76
C ARG A 600 9.10 39.54 -11.67
N ASN A 601 8.41 39.09 -12.71
CA ASN A 601 7.67 39.93 -13.66
C ASN A 601 6.29 39.33 -13.91
N ARG A 602 5.24 39.94 -13.36
CA ARG A 602 3.86 39.45 -13.45
C ARG A 602 3.18 39.74 -14.80
N LYS A 603 3.83 40.52 -15.68
CA LYS A 603 3.24 40.98 -16.94
C LYS A 603 3.51 40.04 -18.12
N ILE A 604 4.49 39.16 -18.01
CA ILE A 604 4.86 38.22 -19.07
C ILE A 604 3.95 36.99 -19.07
N ASP A 605 3.83 36.34 -20.22
CA ASP A 605 3.01 35.14 -20.34
C ASP A 605 3.56 33.96 -19.52
N GLU A 606 4.88 33.92 -19.30
CA GLU A 606 5.52 32.90 -18.47
C GLU A 606 4.97 32.88 -17.04
N TYR A 607 4.72 34.07 -16.44
CA TYR A 607 4.06 34.20 -15.15
C TYR A 607 2.63 33.67 -15.19
N LYS A 608 1.86 34.01 -16.23
CA LYS A 608 0.45 33.61 -16.35
C LYS A 608 0.32 32.10 -16.48
N PHE A 609 1.17 31.46 -17.28
CA PHE A 609 1.21 30.00 -17.40
C PHE A 609 1.64 29.35 -16.08
N PHE A 610 2.66 29.89 -15.42
CA PHE A 610 3.08 29.40 -14.11
C PHE A 610 1.94 29.51 -13.07
N LEU A 611 1.28 30.67 -13.00
CA LEU A 611 0.13 30.92 -12.12
C LEU A 611 -1.04 29.97 -12.42
N LEU A 612 -1.30 29.71 -13.71
CA LEU A 612 -2.32 28.74 -14.16
C LEU A 612 -2.03 27.34 -13.59
N HIS A 613 -0.80 26.84 -13.75
CA HIS A 613 -0.41 25.51 -13.28
C HIS A 613 -0.53 25.40 -11.76
N VAL A 614 0.02 26.35 -10.99
CA VAL A 614 -0.02 26.29 -9.51
C VAL A 614 -1.45 26.43 -8.97
N SER A 615 -2.31 27.24 -9.62
CA SER A 615 -3.71 27.41 -9.22
C SER A 615 -4.56 26.15 -9.42
N ARG A 616 -4.06 25.18 -10.20
CA ARG A 616 -4.74 23.92 -10.51
C ARG A 616 -4.30 22.76 -9.62
N LEU A 617 -3.29 22.94 -8.75
CA LEU A 617 -2.87 21.92 -7.78
C LEU A 617 -4.02 21.39 -6.89
N PRO A 618 -5.01 22.21 -6.46
CA PRO A 618 -6.16 21.71 -5.71
C PRO A 618 -7.06 20.71 -6.47
N LEU A 619 -6.92 20.59 -7.80
CA LEU A 619 -7.67 19.62 -8.60
C LEU A 619 -7.09 18.20 -8.51
N ALA A 620 -5.86 18.03 -7.99
CA ALA A 620 -5.23 16.73 -7.87
C ALA A 620 -5.95 15.85 -6.83
N ALA A 621 -5.92 14.53 -7.04
CA ALA A 621 -6.37 13.54 -6.07
C ALA A 621 -5.40 13.41 -4.87
N GLY A 622 -4.17 13.90 -5.04
CA GLY A 622 -3.11 13.89 -4.04
C GLY A 622 -1.84 14.54 -4.59
N ILE A 623 -0.99 15.03 -3.69
CA ILE A 623 0.27 15.71 -4.04
C ILE A 623 1.43 14.99 -3.38
N PHE A 624 2.38 14.52 -4.17
CA PHE A 624 3.65 13.99 -3.67
C PHE A 624 4.68 15.11 -3.56
N LEU A 625 5.48 15.09 -2.49
CA LEU A 625 6.59 16.01 -2.28
C LEU A 625 7.90 15.21 -2.19
N ASN A 626 8.91 15.62 -2.96
CA ASN A 626 10.24 14.98 -2.91
C ASN A 626 11.08 15.54 -1.75
N SER A 627 10.60 15.38 -0.52
CA SER A 627 11.26 15.85 0.70
C SER A 627 10.83 14.99 1.91
N TRP A 628 11.38 15.27 3.08
CA TRP A 628 11.09 14.58 4.34
C TRP A 628 11.17 15.53 5.54
N GLU A 629 10.62 15.10 6.67
CA GLU A 629 10.41 15.94 7.86
C GLU A 629 11.70 16.58 8.40
N ASN A 630 12.77 15.80 8.57
CA ASN A 630 14.02 16.33 9.13
C ASN A 630 14.73 17.36 8.24
N LEU A 631 14.47 17.38 6.92
CA LEU A 631 15.02 18.39 6.02
C LEU A 631 14.19 19.68 6.06
N GLU A 632 12.87 19.57 6.06
CA GLU A 632 11.95 20.72 5.90
C GLU A 632 10.80 20.73 6.93
N PHE A 633 11.13 20.58 8.21
CA PHE A 633 10.14 20.52 9.29
C PHE A 633 9.20 21.74 9.32
N VAL A 634 9.74 22.96 9.24
CA VAL A 634 8.95 24.20 9.36
C VAL A 634 7.92 24.33 8.23
N PRO A 635 8.29 24.22 6.93
CA PRO A 635 7.31 24.22 5.85
C PRO A 635 6.29 23.09 5.92
N LEU A 636 6.71 21.85 6.23
CA LEU A 636 5.78 20.71 6.35
C LEU A 636 4.75 20.93 7.46
N LYS A 637 5.20 21.42 8.62
CA LYS A 637 4.32 21.79 9.72
C LYS A 637 3.38 22.92 9.34
N ALA A 638 3.86 23.95 8.66
CA ALA A 638 3.03 25.06 8.20
C ALA A 638 1.88 24.55 7.33
N ILE A 639 2.17 23.72 6.33
CA ILE A 639 1.16 23.15 5.44
C ILE A 639 0.13 22.30 6.19
N GLY A 640 0.57 21.53 7.20
CA GLY A 640 -0.31 20.65 7.98
C GLY A 640 -1.12 21.33 9.08
N GLU A 641 -0.69 22.50 9.59
CA GLU A 641 -1.26 23.10 10.81
C GLU A 641 -1.65 24.58 10.67
N HIS A 642 -1.05 25.33 9.74
CA HIS A 642 -1.30 26.76 9.65
C HIS A 642 -2.69 27.03 9.06
N SER A 643 -3.43 27.95 9.68
CA SER A 643 -4.84 28.22 9.35
C SER A 643 -5.08 28.60 7.89
N PHE A 644 -4.09 29.23 7.24
CA PHE A 644 -4.14 29.54 5.82
C PHE A 644 -4.24 28.28 4.95
N TYR A 645 -3.32 27.32 5.09
CA TYR A 645 -3.30 26.12 4.26
C TYR A 645 -4.46 25.18 4.55
N LEU A 646 -4.92 25.11 5.81
CA LEU A 646 -6.10 24.34 6.20
C LEU A 646 -7.42 24.86 5.61
N GLN A 647 -7.46 26.13 5.17
CA GLN A 647 -8.61 26.72 4.49
C GLN A 647 -8.59 26.52 2.97
N ILE A 648 -7.43 26.17 2.41
CA ILE A 648 -7.34 25.75 1.01
C ILE A 648 -7.88 24.31 0.95
N PRO A 649 -8.75 23.98 -0.02
CA PRO A 649 -9.19 22.60 -0.26
C PRO A 649 -8.05 21.78 -0.87
N THR A 650 -6.95 21.66 -0.11
CA THR A 650 -5.71 21.01 -0.54
C THR A 650 -5.92 19.50 -0.46
N PRO A 651 -5.61 18.75 -1.53
CA PRO A 651 -5.70 17.30 -1.49
C PRO A 651 -4.66 16.70 -0.53
N PRO A 652 -4.75 15.39 -0.21
CA PRO A 652 -3.78 14.73 0.65
C PRO A 652 -2.35 14.93 0.14
N ILE A 653 -1.44 15.24 1.07
CA ILE A 653 -0.02 15.51 0.80
C ILE A 653 0.80 14.33 1.29
N TYR A 654 1.72 13.85 0.45
CA TYR A 654 2.56 12.69 0.70
C TYR A 654 4.04 13.10 0.54
N PRO A 655 4.74 13.43 1.63
CA PRO A 655 6.19 13.46 1.63
C PRO A 655 6.70 12.04 1.36
N ILE A 656 7.43 11.85 0.26
CA ILE A 656 7.92 10.53 -0.17
C ILE A 656 9.44 10.55 -0.46
N GLY A 657 10.10 11.65 -0.12
CA GLY A 657 11.51 11.86 -0.41
C GLY A 657 12.45 11.22 0.63
N PRO A 658 13.75 11.18 0.33
CA PRO A 658 14.34 11.61 -0.93
C PRO A 658 14.25 10.53 -2.02
N LEU A 659 13.77 10.92 -3.20
CA LEU A 659 13.84 10.17 -4.45
C LEU A 659 15.00 10.71 -5.26
N ILE A 660 16.13 9.99 -5.23
CA ILE A 660 17.33 10.31 -6.01
C ILE A 660 17.62 9.20 -7.02
N LYS A 661 18.31 9.59 -8.08
CA LYS A 661 18.77 8.71 -9.13
C LYS A 661 19.66 7.59 -8.56
N GLN A 662 19.36 6.34 -8.93
CA GLN A 662 20.21 5.18 -8.60
C GLN A 662 21.29 4.98 -9.68
N ASP A 663 22.19 4.02 -9.47
CA ASP A 663 23.39 3.80 -10.30
C ASP A 663 23.10 3.86 -11.82
N GLU A 664 23.93 4.62 -12.54
CA GLU A 664 23.87 4.76 -13.99
C GLU A 664 24.88 3.87 -14.72
N PRO A 665 24.57 3.43 -15.96
CA PRO A 665 25.58 2.82 -16.81
C PRO A 665 26.75 3.79 -17.06
N LEU A 666 27.95 3.36 -16.70
CA LEU A 666 29.19 4.11 -16.90
C LEU A 666 29.69 3.96 -18.34
N SER A 667 30.25 5.04 -18.87
CA SER A 667 31.03 5.06 -20.12
C SER A 667 32.53 5.00 -19.83
N ALA A 668 33.36 4.71 -20.85
CA ALA A 668 34.81 4.66 -20.67
C ALA A 668 35.42 5.99 -20.16
N SER A 669 34.83 7.14 -20.52
CA SER A 669 35.24 8.43 -19.96
C SER A 669 34.84 8.61 -18.51
N ASP A 670 33.72 7.99 -18.10
CA ASP A 670 33.29 7.96 -16.71
C ASP A 670 34.28 7.13 -15.87
N ASP A 671 34.78 6.01 -16.41
CA ASP A 671 35.79 5.18 -15.74
C ASP A 671 37.12 5.93 -15.54
N GLU A 672 37.58 6.74 -16.51
CA GLU A 672 38.77 7.56 -16.34
C GLU A 672 38.58 8.61 -15.22
N CYS A 673 37.39 9.21 -15.17
CA CYS A 673 37.02 10.19 -14.16
C CYS A 673 37.03 9.58 -12.74
N LEU A 674 36.41 8.41 -12.57
CA LEU A 674 36.36 7.69 -11.31
C LEU A 674 37.75 7.16 -10.91
N ALA A 675 38.54 6.64 -11.85
CA ALA A 675 39.91 6.21 -11.58
C ALA A 675 40.86 7.36 -11.20
N TRP A 676 40.54 8.60 -11.58
CA TRP A 676 41.24 9.78 -11.07
C TRP A 676 40.82 10.10 -9.63
N LEU A 677 39.54 9.97 -9.28
CA LEU A 677 39.01 10.15 -7.92
C LEU A 677 39.60 9.13 -6.93
N ASP A 678 39.73 7.86 -7.34
CA ASP A 678 40.30 6.77 -6.52
C ASP A 678 41.71 7.11 -5.98
N LYS A 679 42.44 7.98 -6.68
CA LYS A 679 43.81 8.38 -6.33
C LYS A 679 43.85 9.58 -5.39
N GLN A 680 42.71 10.21 -5.11
CA GLN A 680 42.64 11.40 -4.27
C GLN A 680 42.36 11.04 -2.81
N PRO A 681 42.89 11.80 -1.84
CA PRO A 681 42.55 11.61 -0.43
C PRO A 681 41.04 11.74 -0.16
N PRO A 682 40.52 11.10 0.92
CA PRO A 682 39.15 11.29 1.37
C PRO A 682 38.80 12.77 1.59
N ASP A 683 37.56 13.15 1.31
CA ASP A 683 37.00 14.50 1.50
C ASP A 683 37.86 15.65 0.91
N SER A 684 38.64 15.40 -0.14
CA SER A 684 39.65 16.35 -0.64
C SER A 684 39.34 16.98 -1.99
N VAL A 685 38.30 16.49 -2.69
CA VAL A 685 37.92 16.93 -4.04
C VAL A 685 36.61 17.72 -3.99
N LEU A 686 36.63 18.93 -4.54
CA LEU A 686 35.42 19.71 -4.86
C LEU A 686 34.86 19.23 -6.22
N PHE A 687 33.61 18.77 -6.23
CA PHE A 687 32.88 18.58 -7.47
C PHE A 687 32.18 19.89 -7.86
N ALA A 688 32.34 20.37 -9.09
CA ALA A 688 31.75 21.63 -9.54
C ALA A 688 30.93 21.44 -10.82
N VAL A 689 29.62 21.63 -10.71
CA VAL A 689 28.66 21.48 -11.83
C VAL A 689 27.52 22.49 -11.73
N PRO A 690 27.36 23.40 -12.70
CA PRO A 690 26.25 24.35 -12.73
C PRO A 690 24.92 23.71 -13.21
N GLY A 691 24.63 22.44 -12.88
CA GLY A 691 23.43 21.71 -13.29
C GLY A 691 23.46 21.15 -14.70
N SER A 692 22.35 20.57 -15.19
CA SER A 692 22.25 20.00 -16.54
C SER A 692 21.89 21.03 -17.61
N GLY A 693 21.06 22.03 -17.26
CA GLY A 693 20.63 23.09 -18.18
C GLY A 693 21.38 24.42 -18.01
N GLY A 694 22.17 24.56 -16.94
CA GLY A 694 22.82 25.81 -16.57
C GLY A 694 24.03 26.15 -17.43
N THR A 695 24.10 27.43 -17.81
CA THR A 695 25.20 28.03 -18.56
C THR A 695 25.72 29.27 -17.85
N LEU A 696 27.05 29.47 -17.90
CA LEU A 696 27.73 30.63 -17.33
C LEU A 696 28.18 31.55 -18.47
N THR A 697 28.33 32.85 -18.18
CA THR A 697 28.93 33.81 -19.12
C THR A 697 30.41 33.52 -19.31
N ALA A 698 31.00 33.96 -20.43
CA ALA A 698 32.43 33.75 -20.68
C ALA A 698 33.32 34.38 -19.59
N GLU A 699 32.91 35.55 -19.09
CA GLU A 699 33.55 36.23 -17.96
C GLU A 699 33.47 35.39 -16.69
N GLN A 700 32.30 34.83 -16.36
CA GLN A 700 32.13 34.02 -15.15
C GLN A 700 32.87 32.68 -15.23
N VAL A 701 32.97 32.06 -16.42
CA VAL A 701 33.81 30.86 -16.65
C VAL A 701 35.28 31.18 -16.41
N THR A 702 35.73 32.36 -16.84
CA THR A 702 37.11 32.82 -16.62
C THR A 702 37.40 33.00 -15.13
N GLU A 703 36.53 33.70 -14.39
CA GLU A 703 36.69 33.87 -12.94
C GLU A 703 36.61 32.54 -12.18
N MET A 704 35.72 31.63 -12.59
CA MET A 704 35.64 30.27 -12.02
C MET A 704 36.94 29.49 -12.19
N ALA A 705 37.52 29.49 -13.39
CA ALA A 705 38.79 28.82 -13.66
C ALA A 705 39.90 29.36 -12.76
N TRP A 706 40.04 30.68 -12.68
CA TRP A 706 41.07 31.31 -11.83
C TRP A 706 40.83 31.08 -10.34
N GLY A 707 39.59 31.14 -9.87
CA GLY A 707 39.26 30.91 -8.47
C GLY A 707 39.52 29.46 -8.03
N LEU A 708 39.15 28.49 -8.87
CA LEU A 708 39.45 27.08 -8.64
C LEU A 708 40.97 26.83 -8.58
N GLU A 709 41.74 27.39 -9.53
CA GLU A 709 43.21 27.28 -9.55
C GLU A 709 43.85 27.90 -8.29
N GLN A 710 43.40 29.08 -7.88
CA GLN A 710 43.94 29.80 -6.71
C GLN A 710 43.60 29.13 -5.39
N SER A 711 42.46 28.42 -5.31
CA SER A 711 42.04 27.69 -4.11
C SER A 711 43.02 26.60 -3.66
N LYS A 712 43.84 26.09 -4.61
CA LYS A 712 44.74 24.94 -4.43
C LYS A 712 44.03 23.67 -3.95
N GLN A 713 42.69 23.65 -3.97
CA GLN A 713 41.89 22.47 -3.69
C GLN A 713 41.86 21.57 -4.91
N ARG A 714 41.65 20.27 -4.67
CA ARG A 714 41.42 19.36 -5.78
C ARG A 714 40.02 19.58 -6.32
N PHE A 715 39.83 19.50 -7.62
CA PHE A 715 38.49 19.65 -8.19
C PHE A 715 38.23 18.78 -9.41
N ILE A 716 36.95 18.45 -9.59
CA ILE A 716 36.37 18.02 -10.86
C ILE A 716 35.41 19.09 -11.30
N TRP A 717 35.66 19.70 -12.46
CA TRP A 717 34.80 20.73 -13.00
C TRP A 717 34.17 20.27 -14.31
N VAL A 718 32.84 20.17 -14.31
CA VAL A 718 32.07 19.90 -15.54
C VAL A 718 31.80 21.23 -16.22
N VAL A 719 32.38 21.40 -17.41
CA VAL A 719 32.33 22.66 -18.16
C VAL A 719 31.43 22.53 -19.39
N ARG A 720 30.76 23.63 -19.73
CA ARG A 720 29.98 23.79 -20.95
C ARG A 720 30.43 25.05 -21.68
N MET A 721 30.16 25.11 -22.97
CA MET A 721 30.38 26.32 -23.75
C MET A 721 29.63 27.48 -23.10
N PRO A 722 30.29 28.63 -22.85
CA PRO A 722 29.65 29.76 -22.20
C PRO A 722 28.55 30.35 -23.08
N SER A 723 27.53 30.93 -22.44
CA SER A 723 26.44 31.64 -23.11
C SER A 723 26.12 32.92 -22.35
N ASP A 724 26.16 34.04 -23.07
CA ASP A 724 25.78 35.35 -22.53
C ASP A 724 24.29 35.66 -22.76
N ALA A 725 23.59 34.82 -23.54
CA ALA A 725 22.20 35.03 -23.94
C ALA A 725 21.18 34.47 -22.94
N SER A 726 21.46 33.33 -22.32
CA SER A 726 20.55 32.67 -21.38
C SER A 726 21.34 31.84 -20.35
N ALA A 727 20.87 31.84 -19.10
CA ALA A 727 21.40 31.02 -18.01
C ALA A 727 20.91 29.56 -18.06
N SER A 728 19.94 29.24 -18.93
CA SER A 728 19.34 27.91 -19.08
C SER A 728 19.41 27.39 -20.53
N ALA A 729 20.42 27.84 -21.30
CA ALA A 729 20.47 27.65 -22.75
C ALA A 729 20.53 26.19 -23.22
N THR A 730 20.86 25.25 -22.32
CA THR A 730 21.01 23.82 -22.64
C THR A 730 19.86 22.95 -22.11
N PHE A 731 18.79 23.56 -21.57
CA PHE A 731 17.70 22.85 -20.90
C PHE A 731 17.08 21.72 -21.76
N PHE A 732 16.88 21.97 -23.06
CA PHE A 732 16.25 21.01 -23.99
C PHE A 732 17.24 20.09 -24.74
N ASN A 733 18.53 20.46 -24.85
CA ASN A 733 19.53 19.77 -25.69
C ASN A 733 20.68 19.13 -24.88
N VAL A 734 20.40 18.65 -23.66
CA VAL A 734 21.42 18.09 -22.78
C VAL A 734 22.12 16.88 -23.42
N GLY A 735 23.44 16.98 -23.60
CA GLY A 735 24.31 15.89 -24.06
C GLY A 735 24.56 15.82 -25.57
N SER A 736 24.02 16.74 -26.36
CA SER A 736 24.25 16.83 -27.81
C SER A 736 25.28 17.89 -28.24
N ASP A 737 25.88 18.62 -27.29
CA ASP A 737 26.74 19.77 -27.58
C ASP A 737 28.17 19.35 -27.96
N VAL A 738 28.69 19.91 -29.08
CA VAL A 738 30.13 19.88 -29.38
C VAL A 738 30.83 20.89 -28.47
N ASN A 739 31.59 20.40 -27.50
CA ASN A 739 32.20 21.21 -26.45
C ASN A 739 33.71 20.94 -26.35
N ASP A 740 34.53 21.90 -26.82
CA ASP A 740 35.98 21.90 -26.62
C ASP A 740 36.36 22.93 -25.54
N PRO A 741 36.67 22.50 -24.30
CA PRO A 741 37.08 23.39 -23.23
C PRO A 741 38.30 24.26 -23.55
N LYS A 742 39.17 23.84 -24.48
CA LYS A 742 40.34 24.64 -24.88
C LYS A 742 39.97 25.95 -25.57
N ALA A 743 38.77 26.03 -26.13
CA ALA A 743 38.34 27.20 -26.90
C ALA A 743 37.98 28.41 -26.02
N TYR A 744 37.65 28.19 -24.74
CA TYR A 744 37.14 29.25 -23.85
C TYR A 744 37.77 29.28 -22.45
N LEU A 745 38.51 28.25 -22.04
CA LEU A 745 39.25 28.29 -20.78
C LEU A 745 40.52 29.13 -20.90
N PRO A 746 41.00 29.73 -19.78
CA PRO A 746 42.24 30.51 -19.80
C PRO A 746 43.42 29.71 -20.37
N GLU A 747 44.29 30.39 -21.12
CA GLU A 747 45.45 29.76 -21.75
C GLU A 747 46.31 29.03 -20.71
N GLY A 748 46.65 27.76 -21.00
CA GLY A 748 47.47 26.92 -20.12
C GLY A 748 46.73 26.30 -18.93
N PHE A 749 45.46 26.63 -18.68
CA PHE A 749 44.73 26.17 -17.49
C PHE A 749 44.67 24.64 -17.37
N LEU A 750 44.34 23.94 -18.45
CA LEU A 750 44.27 22.48 -18.47
C LEU A 750 45.64 21.83 -18.19
N GLN A 751 46.73 22.43 -18.71
CA GLN A 751 48.08 21.94 -18.46
C GLN A 751 48.49 22.17 -17.00
N ARG A 752 48.25 23.36 -16.45
CA ARG A 752 48.61 23.72 -15.07
C ARG A 752 47.89 22.83 -14.04
N THR A 753 46.59 22.65 -14.22
CA THR A 753 45.75 21.86 -13.29
C THR A 753 46.04 20.36 -13.36
N ARG A 754 46.30 19.82 -14.56
CA ARG A 754 46.69 18.41 -14.75
C ARG A 754 48.11 18.12 -14.24
N ALA A 755 49.07 18.99 -14.50
CA ALA A 755 50.46 18.81 -14.08
C ALA A 755 50.62 18.81 -12.55
N GLN A 756 49.77 19.55 -11.85
CA GLN A 756 49.74 19.58 -10.38
C GLN A 756 48.97 18.40 -9.77
N GLY A 757 48.32 17.56 -10.60
CA GLY A 757 47.39 16.52 -10.13
C GLY A 757 46.19 17.08 -9.37
N ALA A 758 45.92 18.38 -9.52
CA ALA A 758 44.98 19.13 -8.68
C ALA A 758 43.60 19.29 -9.33
N GLY A 759 43.47 19.25 -10.65
CA GLY A 759 42.18 19.48 -11.30
C GLY A 759 41.93 18.56 -12.49
N MET A 760 40.67 18.13 -12.63
CA MET A 760 40.17 17.45 -13.81
C MET A 760 39.00 18.24 -14.39
N VAL A 761 39.05 18.51 -15.69
CA VAL A 761 37.99 19.20 -16.43
C VAL A 761 37.29 18.19 -17.31
N VAL A 762 35.97 18.09 -17.16
CA VAL A 762 35.14 17.14 -17.91
C VAL A 762 34.18 17.93 -18.80
N PRO A 763 34.20 17.74 -20.13
CA PRO A 763 33.29 18.44 -21.01
C PRO A 763 31.87 17.88 -20.90
N SER A 764 30.89 18.78 -20.77
CA SER A 764 29.44 18.56 -20.92
C SER A 764 28.75 17.70 -19.85
N TRP A 765 29.26 16.51 -19.53
CA TRP A 765 28.59 15.54 -18.66
C TRP A 765 29.57 14.72 -17.83
N ALA A 766 29.18 14.38 -16.59
CA ALA A 766 29.94 13.51 -15.69
C ALA A 766 28.97 12.62 -14.89
N PRO A 767 29.42 11.48 -14.34
CA PRO A 767 28.58 10.54 -13.60
C PRO A 767 28.31 11.08 -12.17
N GLN A 768 27.49 12.13 -12.07
CA GLN A 768 27.28 12.95 -10.87
C GLN A 768 27.03 12.13 -9.59
N VAL A 769 26.10 11.16 -9.64
CA VAL A 769 25.79 10.29 -8.48
C VAL A 769 27.03 9.52 -8.01
N HIS A 770 27.81 8.96 -8.94
CA HIS A 770 29.04 8.22 -8.59
C HIS A 770 30.10 9.13 -7.99
N ILE A 771 30.26 10.35 -8.52
CA ILE A 771 31.20 11.34 -7.97
C ILE A 771 30.76 11.76 -6.56
N LEU A 772 29.49 12.10 -6.36
CA LEU A 772 28.98 12.52 -5.04
C LEU A 772 29.06 11.39 -4.00
N ARG A 773 28.87 10.14 -4.42
CA ARG A 773 29.01 8.94 -3.56
C ARG A 773 30.47 8.62 -3.23
N HIS A 774 31.42 9.11 -4.01
CA HIS A 774 32.84 8.75 -3.87
C HIS A 774 33.45 9.34 -2.58
N PRO A 775 34.19 8.55 -1.77
CA PRO A 775 34.73 9.00 -0.49
C PRO A 775 35.72 10.17 -0.58
N SER A 776 36.33 10.38 -1.74
CA SER A 776 37.24 11.53 -1.97
C SER A 776 36.52 12.85 -2.24
N THR A 777 35.21 12.85 -2.46
CA THR A 777 34.43 14.07 -2.70
C THR A 777 34.10 14.75 -1.39
N GLY A 778 34.68 15.95 -1.17
CA GLY A 778 34.57 16.71 0.08
C GLY A 778 33.62 17.91 0.03
N GLY A 779 33.16 18.31 -1.16
CA GLY A 779 32.23 19.41 -1.35
C GLY A 779 31.66 19.46 -2.77
N PHE A 780 30.53 20.15 -2.95
CA PHE A 780 29.81 20.25 -4.22
C PHE A 780 29.41 21.69 -4.55
N LEU A 781 30.05 22.30 -5.55
CA LEU A 781 29.56 23.54 -6.15
C LEU A 781 28.41 23.20 -7.09
N SER A 782 27.21 23.60 -6.68
CA SER A 782 25.95 23.20 -7.30
C SER A 782 25.08 24.41 -7.60
N HIS A 783 24.38 24.34 -8.72
CA HIS A 783 23.30 25.29 -9.02
C HIS A 783 22.07 25.22 -8.09
N CYS A 784 22.04 24.32 -7.10
CA CYS A 784 20.92 24.15 -6.16
C CYS A 784 19.59 23.74 -6.80
N GLY A 785 19.62 23.13 -8.00
CA GLY A 785 18.46 22.41 -8.52
C GLY A 785 18.10 21.25 -7.58
N TRP A 786 16.82 21.06 -7.31
CA TRP A 786 16.38 20.20 -6.20
C TRP A 786 16.90 18.76 -6.28
N ASN A 787 16.94 18.16 -7.48
CA ASN A 787 17.53 16.82 -7.67
C ASN A 787 19.00 16.75 -7.21
N SER A 788 19.83 17.72 -7.61
CA SER A 788 21.24 17.78 -7.23
C SER A 788 21.44 18.09 -5.75
N THR A 789 20.55 18.90 -5.16
CA THR A 789 20.50 19.13 -3.72
C THR A 789 20.27 17.83 -2.96
N LEU A 790 19.26 17.05 -3.36
CA LEU A 790 18.94 15.76 -2.74
C LEU A 790 20.07 14.74 -2.90
N GLU A 791 20.68 14.64 -4.09
CA GLU A 791 21.84 13.77 -4.33
C GLU A 791 23.02 14.14 -3.41
N SER A 792 23.32 15.43 -3.26
CA SER A 792 24.37 15.92 -2.36
C SER A 792 24.11 15.52 -0.92
N ILE A 793 22.89 15.78 -0.43
CA ILE A 793 22.51 15.50 0.96
C ILE A 793 22.53 13.99 1.22
N CYS A 794 21.96 13.18 0.33
CA CYS A 794 21.92 11.72 0.48
C CYS A 794 23.30 11.06 0.40
N HIS A 795 24.29 11.74 -0.19
CA HIS A 795 25.67 11.26 -0.19
C HIS A 795 26.54 11.89 0.91
N GLY A 796 26.06 12.91 1.62
CA GLY A 796 26.76 13.52 2.75
C GLY A 796 27.76 14.59 2.32
N VAL A 797 27.50 15.26 1.20
CA VAL A 797 28.42 16.25 0.61
C VAL A 797 27.88 17.67 0.84
N PRO A 798 28.64 18.56 1.51
CA PRO A 798 28.24 19.96 1.71
C PRO A 798 28.36 20.77 0.41
N MET A 799 27.63 21.88 0.30
CA MET A 799 27.49 22.61 -0.98
C MET A 799 28.06 24.02 -0.98
N ILE A 800 28.52 24.46 -2.16
CA ILE A 800 28.64 25.87 -2.53
C ILE A 800 27.47 26.18 -3.44
N ALA A 801 26.55 27.01 -2.97
CA ALA A 801 25.30 27.32 -3.64
C ALA A 801 25.49 28.36 -4.75
N TRP A 802 25.26 27.95 -5.99
CA TRP A 802 25.47 28.77 -7.19
C TRP A 802 24.19 28.88 -8.05
N PRO A 803 23.08 29.43 -7.52
CA PRO A 803 21.79 29.40 -8.19
C PRO A 803 21.76 30.22 -9.49
N LEU A 804 21.12 29.69 -10.53
CA LEU A 804 21.09 30.27 -11.87
C LEU A 804 19.67 30.63 -12.35
N TYR A 805 18.72 29.69 -12.26
CA TYR A 805 17.37 29.80 -12.82
C TYR A 805 16.32 29.06 -11.97
N ALA A 806 15.04 29.11 -12.38
CA ALA A 806 13.92 28.47 -11.68
C ALA A 806 13.89 28.86 -10.19
N GLU A 807 13.58 27.92 -9.29
CA GLU A 807 13.50 28.13 -7.85
C GLU A 807 14.84 27.99 -7.10
N GLN A 808 15.95 27.87 -7.84
CA GLN A 808 17.27 27.61 -7.26
C GLN A 808 17.71 28.66 -6.25
N ARG A 809 17.31 29.92 -6.41
CA ARG A 809 17.64 30.99 -5.45
C ARG A 809 16.92 30.79 -4.11
N MET A 810 15.66 30.34 -4.13
CA MET A 810 14.92 29.95 -2.93
C MET A 810 15.56 28.73 -2.27
N ASN A 811 15.92 27.70 -3.06
CA ASN A 811 16.62 26.53 -2.55
C ASN A 811 17.95 26.93 -1.90
N ALA A 812 18.76 27.77 -2.56
CA ALA A 812 20.02 28.26 -2.02
C ALA A 812 19.82 29.01 -0.69
N ALA A 813 18.86 29.92 -0.60
CA ALA A 813 18.55 30.64 0.63
C ALA A 813 18.20 29.68 1.79
N MET A 814 17.35 28.68 1.51
CA MET A 814 16.97 27.66 2.50
C MET A 814 18.14 26.78 2.93
N LEU A 815 19.03 26.39 2.00
CA LEU A 815 20.20 25.56 2.29
C LEU A 815 21.29 26.31 3.09
N THR A 816 21.37 27.63 2.93
CA THR A 816 22.30 28.50 3.66
C THR A 816 21.75 28.99 5.00
N ALA A 817 20.45 28.83 5.26
CA ALA A 817 19.85 29.22 6.53
C ALA A 817 20.45 28.41 7.68
N GLU A 818 20.55 29.01 8.88
CA GLU A 818 21.21 28.38 10.03
C GLU A 818 20.57 27.04 10.43
N GLU A 819 19.26 26.89 10.23
CA GLU A 819 18.50 25.68 10.55
C GLU A 819 18.87 24.49 9.63
N THR A 820 19.18 24.77 8.36
CA THR A 820 19.60 23.75 7.40
C THR A 820 21.12 23.59 7.42
N GLY A 821 21.85 24.68 7.21
CA GLY A 821 23.29 24.79 7.46
C GLY A 821 24.19 23.89 6.61
N VAL A 822 23.80 23.56 5.38
CA VAL A 822 24.56 22.64 4.50
C VAL A 822 25.16 23.29 3.26
N ALA A 823 24.91 24.58 3.04
CA ALA A 823 25.50 25.33 1.93
C ALA A 823 26.09 26.67 2.35
N VAL A 824 27.06 27.15 1.57
CA VAL A 824 27.53 28.55 1.57
C VAL A 824 27.22 29.19 0.22
N LYS A 825 26.76 30.44 0.19
CA LYS A 825 26.51 31.18 -1.05
C LYS A 825 27.63 32.22 -1.24
N PRO A 826 28.28 32.28 -2.42
CA PRO A 826 29.25 33.32 -2.72
C PRO A 826 28.56 34.68 -2.88
N GLU A 827 29.27 35.73 -2.51
CA GLU A 827 28.78 37.10 -2.60
C GLU A 827 29.22 37.78 -3.89
N ILE A 828 28.34 38.60 -4.47
CA ILE A 828 28.69 39.47 -5.58
C ILE A 828 29.05 40.84 -5.01
N GLU A 829 30.25 41.34 -5.33
CA GLU A 829 30.65 42.68 -4.90
C GLU A 829 29.65 43.74 -5.40
N PRO A 830 29.32 44.76 -4.59
CA PRO A 830 28.41 45.82 -5.00
C PRO A 830 28.80 46.47 -6.33
N GLY A 831 27.87 46.49 -7.29
CA GLY A 831 28.08 47.08 -8.61
C GLY A 831 28.73 46.15 -9.64
N LYS A 832 29.18 44.95 -9.25
CA LYS A 832 29.63 43.90 -10.19
C LYS A 832 28.47 43.00 -10.60
N LYS A 833 28.63 42.33 -11.75
CA LYS A 833 27.68 41.35 -12.29
C LYS A 833 28.16 39.90 -12.19
N VAL A 834 29.44 39.71 -11.87
CA VAL A 834 30.16 38.44 -11.88
C VAL A 834 30.80 38.23 -10.52
N ILE A 835 30.79 36.99 -10.04
CA ILE A 835 31.49 36.59 -8.82
C ILE A 835 32.98 36.48 -9.15
N GLY A 836 33.80 37.30 -8.48
CA GLY A 836 35.24 37.36 -8.70
C GLY A 836 35.98 36.11 -8.23
N ARG A 837 37.13 35.82 -8.84
CA ARG A 837 38.00 34.69 -8.51
C ARG A 837 38.42 34.64 -7.04
N GLU A 838 38.58 35.78 -6.38
CA GLU A 838 38.96 35.85 -4.95
C GLU A 838 37.83 35.33 -4.06
N GLU A 839 36.58 35.65 -4.40
CA GLU A 839 35.43 35.13 -3.68
C GLU A 839 35.25 33.63 -3.93
N ILE A 840 35.45 33.17 -5.17
CA ILE A 840 35.44 31.74 -5.51
C ILE A 840 36.51 31.00 -4.72
N GLU A 841 37.75 31.51 -4.69
CA GLU A 841 38.82 30.96 -3.86
C GLU A 841 38.36 30.84 -2.39
N ARG A 842 37.81 31.92 -1.84
CA ARG A 842 37.37 32.00 -0.44
C ARG A 842 36.31 30.95 -0.13
N VAL A 843 35.23 30.83 -0.90
CA VAL A 843 34.15 29.87 -0.63
C VAL A 843 34.59 28.42 -0.84
N VAL A 844 35.47 28.16 -1.81
CA VAL A 844 36.04 26.83 -2.03
C VAL A 844 36.87 26.41 -0.81
N ARG A 845 37.76 27.28 -0.34
CA ARG A 845 38.57 26.99 0.85
C ARG A 845 37.74 26.92 2.12
N PHE A 846 36.69 27.72 2.22
CA PHE A 846 35.74 27.67 3.34
C PHE A 846 35.12 26.27 3.49
N VAL A 847 34.53 25.73 2.43
CA VAL A 847 33.89 24.40 2.48
C VAL A 847 34.91 23.27 2.68
N MET A 848 36.09 23.38 2.06
CA MET A 848 37.08 22.30 2.05
C MET A 848 37.96 22.27 3.30
N GLU A 849 38.36 23.43 3.85
CA GLU A 849 39.41 23.55 4.87
C GLU A 849 38.91 24.10 6.22
N SER A 850 37.86 24.93 6.26
CA SER A 850 37.51 25.69 7.47
C SER A 850 36.78 24.84 8.52
N GLU A 851 36.75 25.34 9.76
CA GLU A 851 36.00 24.68 10.85
C GLU A 851 34.48 24.74 10.61
N GLU A 852 33.99 25.84 10.04
CA GLU A 852 32.59 25.98 9.62
C GLU A 852 32.25 25.00 8.48
N GLY A 853 33.15 24.80 7.51
CA GLY A 853 33.01 23.76 6.49
C GLY A 853 32.90 22.36 7.10
N LYS A 854 33.64 22.07 8.19
CA LYS A 854 33.50 20.81 8.94
C LYS A 854 32.18 20.71 9.69
N VAL A 855 31.64 21.82 10.20
CA VAL A 855 30.28 21.87 10.79
C VAL A 855 29.24 21.51 9.73
N MET A 856 29.33 22.12 8.54
CA MET A 856 28.44 21.80 7.41
C MET A 856 28.52 20.32 7.02
N ARG A 857 29.72 19.74 6.99
CA ARG A 857 29.93 18.32 6.69
C ARG A 857 29.27 17.40 7.72
N ARG A 858 29.33 17.74 9.01
CA ARG A 858 28.59 16.99 10.05
C ARG A 858 27.09 17.12 9.87
N ARG A 859 26.60 18.33 9.57
CA ARG A 859 25.17 18.60 9.39
C ARG A 859 24.58 17.82 8.20
N VAL A 860 25.28 17.79 7.06
CA VAL A 860 24.81 17.01 5.90
C VAL A 860 24.85 15.50 6.17
N GLN A 861 25.80 15.03 6.99
CA GLN A 861 25.85 13.62 7.41
C GLN A 861 24.66 13.23 8.30
N GLU A 862 24.23 14.10 9.22
CA GLU A 862 23.00 13.89 10.00
C GLU A 862 21.76 13.80 9.08
N LEU A 863 21.69 14.67 8.07
CA LEU A 863 20.59 14.67 7.12
C LEU A 863 20.61 13.41 6.24
N LYS A 864 21.77 12.93 5.80
CA LYS A 864 21.94 11.64 5.10
C LYS A 864 21.41 10.46 5.92
N GLU A 865 21.73 10.42 7.20
CA GLU A 865 21.26 9.38 8.12
C GLU A 865 19.75 9.47 8.34
N SER A 866 19.19 10.68 8.41
CA SER A 866 17.74 10.86 8.45
C SER A 866 17.06 10.40 7.17
N ALA A 867 17.57 10.79 5.99
CA ALA A 867 17.07 10.36 4.70
C ALA A 867 17.00 8.83 4.58
N SER A 868 18.04 8.13 5.05
CA SER A 868 18.09 6.67 5.01
C SER A 868 17.03 6.02 5.91
N ARG A 869 16.71 6.64 7.06
CA ARG A 869 15.66 6.17 7.97
C ARG A 869 14.26 6.37 7.39
N GLU A 870 13.99 7.50 6.75
CA GLU A 870 12.66 7.80 6.18
C GLU A 870 12.26 6.86 5.04
N LEU A 871 13.26 6.33 4.31
CA LEU A 871 13.05 5.37 3.24
C LEU A 871 13.04 3.91 3.71
N GLY A 872 13.47 3.64 4.94
CA GLY A 872 13.54 2.30 5.52
C GLY A 872 12.19 1.80 6.03
N ASP A 873 12.19 0.59 6.58
CA ASP A 873 10.99 -0.02 7.18
C ASP A 873 10.48 0.82 8.36
N GLY A 874 9.22 1.26 8.28
CA GLY A 874 8.58 2.16 9.26
C GLY A 874 9.01 3.63 9.15
N GLY A 875 9.69 4.02 8.06
CA GLY A 875 10.00 5.41 7.74
C GLY A 875 8.78 6.13 7.14
N SER A 876 8.64 7.43 7.44
CA SER A 876 7.42 8.18 7.09
C SER A 876 7.19 8.33 5.58
N SER A 877 8.28 8.41 4.80
CA SER A 877 8.22 8.47 3.34
C SER A 877 7.80 7.14 2.73
N SER A 878 8.27 6.02 3.29
CA SER A 878 7.85 4.66 2.90
C SER A 878 6.36 4.44 3.20
N ASP A 879 5.92 4.79 4.41
CA ASP A 879 4.53 4.67 4.84
C ASP A 879 3.58 5.56 4.01
N SER A 880 4.01 6.78 3.68
CA SER A 880 3.25 7.71 2.84
C SER A 880 3.05 7.16 1.43
N LEU A 881 4.10 6.58 0.83
CA LEU A 881 4.01 5.93 -0.48
C LEU A 881 3.10 4.68 -0.42
N ALA A 882 3.27 3.84 0.60
CA ALA A 882 2.43 2.65 0.81
C ALA A 882 0.94 3.02 0.96
N SER A 883 0.63 4.12 1.63
CA SER A 883 -0.75 4.61 1.73
C SER A 883 -1.35 4.97 0.37
N PHE A 884 -0.57 5.50 -0.57
CA PHE A 884 -1.03 5.75 -1.93
C PHE A 884 -1.26 4.43 -2.69
N ILE A 885 -0.33 3.48 -2.60
CA ILE A 885 -0.47 2.16 -3.24
C ILE A 885 -1.74 1.45 -2.80
N LYS A 886 -2.04 1.49 -1.50
CA LYS A 886 -3.27 0.92 -0.95
C LYS A 886 -4.51 1.49 -1.67
N LYS A 887 -4.56 2.80 -1.92
CA LYS A 887 -5.66 3.44 -2.65
C LYS A 887 -5.75 2.96 -4.11
N CYS A 888 -4.62 2.76 -4.78
CA CYS A 888 -4.60 2.20 -6.14
C CYS A 888 -5.16 0.77 -6.17
N LYS A 889 -4.75 -0.08 -5.23
CA LYS A 889 -5.23 -1.47 -5.11
C LYS A 889 -6.74 -1.55 -4.90
N HIS A 890 -7.31 -0.72 -4.01
CA HIS A 890 -8.76 -0.69 -3.77
C HIS A 890 -9.56 -0.33 -5.03
N ARG A 891 -9.01 0.54 -5.90
CA ARG A 891 -9.66 0.93 -7.15
C ARG A 891 -9.65 -0.18 -8.21
N SER A 892 -8.58 -0.96 -8.28
CA SER A 892 -8.51 -2.13 -9.17
C SER A 892 -9.66 -3.10 -8.89
N SER A 893 -9.96 -3.34 -7.62
CA SER A 893 -11.09 -4.20 -7.21
C SER A 893 -12.45 -3.61 -7.59
N SER A 894 -12.66 -2.30 -7.44
CA SER A 894 -13.96 -1.66 -7.76
C SER A 894 -14.27 -1.56 -9.26
N ASN A 895 -13.26 -1.45 -10.13
CA ASN A 895 -13.49 -1.39 -11.59
C ASN A 895 -13.94 -2.75 -12.16
N VAL A 896 -13.58 -3.85 -11.50
CA VAL A 896 -14.03 -5.21 -11.87
C VAL A 896 -15.51 -5.41 -11.54
N GLU A 897 -16.01 -4.85 -10.43
CA GLU A 897 -17.41 -4.97 -10.01
C GLU A 897 -18.41 -4.17 -10.88
N VAL A 898 -17.96 -3.15 -11.64
CA VAL A 898 -18.85 -2.29 -12.47
C VAL A 898 -18.95 -2.79 -13.92
N THR A 899 -18.07 -3.69 -14.35
CA THR A 899 -18.00 -4.19 -15.74
C THR A 899 -18.58 -5.60 -15.90
N LEU A 900 -18.99 -6.24 -14.79
CA LEU A 900 -19.79 -7.48 -14.74
C LEU A 900 -21.26 -7.12 -14.47
#